data_AF-A0A523RNP8-F1
#
_entry.id   AF-A0A523RNP8-F1
#
_cell.length_a   1.000
_cell.length_b   1.000
_cell.length_c   1.000
_cell.angle_alpha   90.00
_cell.angle_beta   90.00
_cell.angle_gamma   90.00
#
_symmetry.space_group_name_H-M   'P 1'
#
loop_
_entity.id
_entity.type
_entity.pdbx_description
1 polymer ?
#
loop_
_entity_poly.entity_id
_entity_poly.type
_entity_poly.pdbx_seq_one_letter_code
_entity_poly.pdbx_strand_id
1 'polypeptide(L)'
;MSFRTPRILFPERSIRLAKTAANNTLLHLMKAGMDDLPEIYDGSRILWEEAKAERERLSREGNPDRFVPICDVEKHLRKNFLAFIFNTTALYGNTEVKRIYSWKEGTIGPLNVLLNRAGAQLRFLGMTRYPFPTPNKMSIKRKDKSGKVYFQSDHVYGGTRQRPTTVITHPMLPSLDFVDAIRGHLVDLCRQFFIHSVSISDASKYINLLLFRLRPLLDKFYLAGFDRKRRTVRFTERSLAALESVLAIVKGQHGLTIGYPSRMTENPVDRDYPFLATEELFDKVEDSKIRQVLTKKKDAELIGDDDTARFTKKMLTTVSRVGTRIHRRMAWGTTQPFSAKSIMLSGDVLARDKTGYLLAAEVPVNARRGKVDYTLFVRKVPEYMEEDASSVSGLWVPRLVLDLKTKTAFDWGIIAKPQDKTKSYIVDFPVKRRALTDTEWDTIIKNTPDATELKQVESYADVLLQEYRAIARDDLDPPASSLKGIILVDGHDFPSRSRRVLTRFVKAVFEYIRSDISELQSKDPDGKIEYPRTLFEPTFSWSLKMRIVIFPFTLSPDESVQNFLPQAFPQQSLVELNPFENRKEDLGHFILYLTGDDINSPGDSAGWISQHWNGLQFAYESAKEHGYKSVVWIDLAGQFTDDVIRSAVLRLGFHHNKVRQFCKSISFMDLSVEIERALFSGEKLLSMEAIRTHVKDYDFIIVSGLDSIRQLVPTELEGLVDTLAVHVAEAASRQESCILWFGSPSPLATCSELYKRHQLRPFRYDSPLQPYIDEIILNVPLPPRKGGSEVPRHDHVRGLVSLGPEQERGLDCTTIGTPPLIGWSNQFLTRKPSDKEQELMSKLRTRPPSTSRWLKTHGYPAFKEDWFVELFPFTESWC
;
A
#
# COMPACT_ATOMS: atom_id res chain seq x y z
N MET A 1 10.97 -41.46 -16.41
CA MET A 1 10.97 -40.17 -17.15
C MET A 1 11.39 -39.04 -16.22
N SER A 2 12.47 -38.29 -16.52
CA SER A 2 12.90 -37.16 -15.68
C SER A 2 11.98 -35.95 -15.90
N PHE A 3 11.23 -35.54 -14.88
CA PHE A 3 10.26 -34.45 -14.98
C PHE A 3 10.95 -33.08 -14.96
N ARG A 4 10.94 -32.38 -16.10
CA ARG A 4 11.28 -30.95 -16.17
C ARG A 4 10.03 -30.15 -15.81
N THR A 5 10.14 -29.29 -14.81
CA THR A 5 9.15 -28.25 -14.51
C THR A 5 8.83 -27.47 -15.80
N PRO A 6 7.56 -27.15 -16.11
CA PRO A 6 7.25 -26.33 -17.27
C PRO A 6 8.02 -25.01 -17.17
N ARG A 7 9.04 -24.87 -18.03
CA ARG A 7 9.75 -23.62 -18.26
C ARG A 7 9.12 -22.98 -19.48
N ILE A 8 8.86 -21.67 -19.42
CA ILE A 8 8.43 -20.94 -20.61
C ILE A 8 9.51 -21.07 -21.69
N LEU A 9 9.15 -21.70 -22.81
CA LEU A 9 10.10 -22.07 -23.87
C LEU A 9 10.27 -20.93 -24.90
N PHE A 10 9.24 -20.10 -25.03
CA PHE A 10 9.12 -19.01 -25.99
C PHE A 10 8.64 -17.73 -25.29
N PRO A 11 9.39 -17.18 -24.31
CA PRO A 11 8.99 -15.96 -23.60
C PRO A 11 8.79 -14.77 -24.54
N GLU A 12 9.52 -14.71 -25.65
CA GLU A 12 9.35 -13.69 -26.70
C GLU A 12 7.96 -13.73 -27.32
N ARG A 13 7.31 -14.89 -27.41
CA ARG A 13 5.98 -15.00 -28.00
C ARG A 13 4.90 -14.38 -27.10
N SER A 14 4.94 -14.68 -25.80
CA SER A 14 3.99 -14.14 -24.83
C SER A 14 4.08 -12.61 -24.77
N ILE A 15 5.30 -12.06 -24.69
CA ILE A 15 5.51 -10.60 -24.65
C ILE A 15 5.08 -9.93 -25.97
N ARG A 16 5.35 -10.54 -27.14
CA ARG A 16 4.92 -9.96 -28.43
C ARG A 16 3.40 -9.86 -28.55
N LEU A 17 2.69 -10.91 -28.14
CA LEU A 17 1.23 -10.92 -28.12
C LEU A 17 0.70 -9.83 -27.18
N ALA A 18 1.25 -9.76 -25.96
CA ALA A 18 0.92 -8.75 -24.96
C ALA A 18 1.14 -7.31 -25.47
N LYS A 19 2.33 -6.98 -25.99
CA LYS A 19 2.65 -5.64 -26.52
C LYS A 19 1.78 -5.26 -27.71
N THR A 20 1.53 -6.19 -28.63
CA THR A 20 0.64 -5.93 -29.78
C THR A 20 -0.79 -5.63 -29.31
N ALA A 21 -1.29 -6.42 -28.36
CA ALA A 21 -2.61 -6.21 -27.77
C ALA A 21 -2.68 -4.86 -27.03
N ALA A 22 -1.66 -4.53 -26.23
CA ALA A 22 -1.56 -3.25 -25.51
C ALA A 22 -1.73 -2.06 -26.48
N ASN A 23 -0.94 -2.02 -27.55
CA ASN A 23 -0.95 -0.92 -28.51
C ASN A 23 -2.30 -0.79 -29.22
N ASN A 24 -2.92 -1.90 -29.61
CA ASN A 24 -4.26 -1.89 -30.19
C ASN A 24 -5.30 -1.37 -29.21
N THR A 25 -5.28 -1.83 -27.96
CA THR A 25 -6.17 -1.35 -26.90
C THR A 25 -6.04 0.16 -26.68
N LEU A 26 -4.81 0.69 -26.61
CA LEU A 26 -4.60 2.14 -26.41
C LEU A 26 -5.28 2.95 -27.52
N LEU A 27 -5.16 2.53 -28.77
CA LEU A 27 -5.83 3.19 -29.90
C LEU A 27 -7.35 3.10 -29.82
N HIS A 28 -7.90 1.94 -29.44
CA HIS A 28 -9.35 1.80 -29.27
C HIS A 28 -9.89 2.71 -28.16
N LEU A 29 -9.18 2.81 -27.03
CA LEU A 29 -9.58 3.69 -25.93
C LEU A 29 -9.48 5.18 -26.31
N MET A 30 -8.44 5.58 -27.04
CA MET A 30 -8.36 6.96 -27.57
C MET A 30 -9.46 7.25 -28.60
N LYS A 31 -9.80 6.27 -29.46
CA LYS A 31 -10.87 6.41 -30.44
C LYS A 31 -12.22 6.70 -29.78
N ALA A 32 -12.48 6.11 -28.62
CA ALA A 32 -13.73 6.32 -27.89
C ALA A 32 -13.90 7.78 -27.38
N GLY A 33 -12.82 8.54 -27.25
CA GLY A 33 -12.85 9.99 -26.95
C GLY A 33 -12.30 10.85 -28.08
N MET A 34 -12.39 10.37 -29.33
CA MET A 34 -11.87 11.08 -30.51
C MET A 34 -12.55 12.44 -30.70
N ASP A 35 -13.83 12.57 -30.31
CA ASP A 35 -14.60 13.80 -30.46
C ASP A 35 -14.01 14.95 -29.61
N ASP A 36 -13.33 14.63 -28.50
CA ASP A 36 -12.71 15.62 -27.62
C ASP A 36 -11.31 16.03 -28.08
N LEU A 37 -10.52 15.09 -28.63
CA LEU A 37 -9.08 15.27 -28.92
C LEU A 37 -8.63 14.51 -30.19
N PRO A 38 -9.12 14.89 -31.39
CA PRO A 38 -8.88 14.13 -32.63
C PRO A 38 -7.40 14.04 -33.00
N GLU A 39 -6.63 15.11 -32.76
CA GLU A 39 -5.20 15.20 -33.09
C GLU A 39 -4.35 14.13 -32.36
N ILE A 40 -4.67 13.85 -31.09
CA ILE A 40 -3.93 12.85 -30.30
C ILE A 40 -4.19 11.44 -30.84
N TYR A 41 -5.45 11.13 -31.20
CA TYR A 41 -5.81 9.84 -31.76
C TYR A 41 -5.19 9.64 -33.15
N ASP A 42 -5.35 10.59 -34.06
CA ASP A 42 -4.84 10.47 -35.43
C ASP A 42 -3.31 10.39 -35.47
N GLY A 43 -2.62 11.22 -34.70
CA GLY A 43 -1.16 11.14 -34.57
C GLY A 43 -0.71 9.79 -34.03
N SER A 44 -1.43 9.21 -33.05
CA SER A 44 -1.13 7.89 -32.52
C SER A 44 -1.41 6.77 -33.52
N ARG A 45 -2.49 6.88 -34.30
CA ARG A 45 -2.86 5.91 -35.33
C ARG A 45 -1.82 5.86 -36.45
N ILE A 46 -1.36 7.02 -36.93
CA ILE A 46 -0.31 7.12 -37.97
C ILE A 46 0.97 6.42 -37.50
N LEU A 47 1.45 6.76 -36.29
CA LEU A 47 2.64 6.13 -35.70
C LEU A 47 2.52 4.60 -35.62
N TRP A 48 1.32 4.10 -35.29
CA TRP A 48 1.09 2.66 -35.19
C TRP A 48 1.09 1.96 -36.55
N GLU A 49 0.45 2.54 -37.56
CA GLU A 49 0.44 1.96 -38.92
C GLU A 49 1.84 1.98 -39.54
N GLU A 50 2.63 3.03 -39.33
CA GLU A 50 4.04 3.10 -39.75
C GLU A 50 4.87 1.97 -39.12
N ALA A 51 4.70 1.74 -37.80
CA ALA A 51 5.41 0.67 -37.10
C ALA A 51 5.01 -0.73 -37.59
N LYS A 52 3.74 -0.94 -37.96
CA LYS A 52 3.28 -2.20 -38.58
C LYS A 52 3.88 -2.39 -39.96
N ALA A 53 3.84 -1.36 -40.81
CA ALA A 53 4.39 -1.39 -42.16
C ALA A 53 5.89 -1.73 -42.13
N GLU A 54 6.66 -1.11 -41.23
CA GLU A 54 8.08 -1.40 -41.06
C GLU A 54 8.32 -2.84 -40.56
N ARG A 55 7.51 -3.30 -39.60
CA ARG A 55 7.55 -4.71 -39.15
C ARG A 55 7.31 -5.69 -40.30
N GLU A 56 6.33 -5.42 -41.16
CA GLU A 56 6.03 -6.26 -42.32
C GLU A 56 7.18 -6.28 -43.32
N ARG A 57 7.76 -5.11 -43.63
CA ARG A 57 8.94 -4.98 -44.49
C ARG A 57 10.10 -5.83 -43.97
N LEU A 58 10.46 -5.66 -42.69
CA LEU A 58 11.51 -6.44 -42.03
C LEU A 58 11.18 -7.94 -41.96
N SER A 59 9.90 -8.30 -41.87
CA SER A 59 9.47 -9.69 -41.90
C SER A 59 9.69 -10.35 -43.27
N ARG A 60 9.40 -9.63 -44.36
CA ARG A 60 9.67 -10.09 -45.74
C ARG A 60 11.17 -10.27 -45.98
N GLU A 61 12.00 -9.42 -45.39
CA GLU A 61 13.46 -9.49 -45.41
C GLU A 61 14.04 -10.61 -44.52
N GLY A 62 13.21 -11.32 -43.75
CA GLY A 62 13.67 -12.36 -42.82
C GLY A 62 14.48 -11.82 -41.64
N ASN A 63 14.42 -10.52 -41.37
CA ASN A 63 15.20 -9.86 -40.33
C ASN A 63 14.72 -10.32 -38.93
N PRO A 64 15.64 -10.76 -38.03
CA PRO A 64 15.28 -11.12 -36.66
C PRO A 64 14.69 -9.94 -35.87
N ASP A 65 15.05 -8.70 -36.18
CA ASP A 65 14.62 -7.49 -35.49
C ASP A 65 13.24 -6.97 -35.96
N ARG A 66 12.50 -7.76 -36.74
CA ARG A 66 11.18 -7.37 -37.29
C ARG A 66 10.12 -6.94 -36.27
N PHE A 67 10.32 -7.19 -34.98
CA PHE A 67 9.39 -6.75 -33.92
C PHE A 67 9.88 -5.52 -33.13
N VAL A 68 11.13 -5.07 -33.35
CA VAL A 68 11.67 -3.87 -32.69
C VAL A 68 10.83 -2.61 -32.99
N PRO A 69 10.33 -2.35 -34.21
CA PRO A 69 9.48 -1.19 -34.47
C PRO A 69 8.23 -1.12 -33.57
N ILE A 70 7.63 -2.28 -33.26
CA ILE A 70 6.46 -2.40 -32.39
C ILE A 70 6.81 -2.08 -30.92
N CYS A 71 8.03 -2.44 -30.48
CA CYS A 71 8.50 -2.09 -29.14
C CYS A 71 8.82 -0.60 -29.03
N ASP A 72 9.33 0.01 -30.10
CA ASP A 72 9.78 1.39 -30.11
C ASP A 72 8.62 2.39 -30.12
N VAL A 73 7.54 2.06 -30.84
CA VAL A 73 6.34 2.90 -30.91
C VAL A 73 5.52 2.87 -29.60
N GLU A 74 5.59 1.79 -28.82
CA GLU A 74 4.82 1.60 -27.58
C GLU A 74 4.97 2.77 -26.60
N LYS A 75 6.20 3.25 -26.39
CA LYS A 75 6.47 4.37 -25.47
C LYS A 75 5.78 5.67 -25.91
N HIS A 76 5.64 5.87 -27.22
CA HIS A 76 5.00 7.05 -27.80
C HIS A 76 3.48 6.94 -27.67
N LEU A 77 2.89 5.79 -28.00
CA LEU A 77 1.46 5.54 -27.82
C LEU A 77 1.04 5.70 -26.35
N ARG A 78 1.84 5.19 -25.42
CA ARG A 78 1.59 5.35 -23.98
C ARG A 78 1.66 6.80 -23.53
N LYS A 79 2.61 7.58 -24.06
CA LYS A 79 2.73 9.02 -23.76
C LYS A 79 1.50 9.78 -24.27
N ASN A 80 1.09 9.51 -25.50
CA ASN A 80 -0.09 10.14 -26.11
C ASN A 80 -1.37 9.76 -25.36
N PHE A 81 -1.52 8.49 -24.99
CA PHE A 81 -2.66 8.05 -24.19
C PHE A 81 -2.71 8.74 -22.83
N LEU A 82 -1.58 8.88 -22.12
CA LEU A 82 -1.57 9.63 -20.86
C LEU A 82 -1.93 11.11 -21.07
N ALA A 83 -1.46 11.75 -22.14
CA ALA A 83 -1.84 13.12 -22.47
C ALA A 83 -3.36 13.23 -22.73
N PHE A 84 -3.94 12.28 -23.45
CA PHE A 84 -5.39 12.16 -23.62
C PHE A 84 -6.13 12.06 -22.28
N ILE A 85 -5.63 11.24 -21.34
CA ILE A 85 -6.22 11.10 -20.00
C ILE A 85 -6.16 12.41 -19.20
N PHE A 86 -5.02 13.10 -19.18
CA PHE A 86 -4.88 14.36 -18.43
C PHE A 86 -5.74 15.48 -19.03
N ASN A 87 -5.77 15.60 -20.36
CA ASN A 87 -6.58 16.62 -21.03
C ASN A 87 -8.09 16.38 -20.84
N THR A 88 -8.55 15.13 -20.95
CA THR A 88 -9.98 14.81 -20.76
C THR A 88 -10.44 14.96 -19.31
N THR A 89 -9.54 14.78 -18.33
CA THR A 89 -9.87 15.00 -16.91
C THR A 89 -9.77 16.47 -16.48
N ALA A 90 -9.08 17.33 -17.24
CA ALA A 90 -8.97 18.76 -16.94
C ALA A 90 -10.36 19.44 -16.90
N LEU A 91 -11.28 19.01 -17.77
CA LEU A 91 -12.69 19.46 -17.78
C LEU A 91 -13.44 19.17 -16.48
N TYR A 92 -12.94 18.23 -15.67
CA TYR A 92 -13.53 17.78 -14.41
C TYR A 92 -12.71 18.23 -13.19
N GLY A 93 -11.89 19.27 -13.35
CA GLY A 93 -11.12 19.89 -12.27
C GLY A 93 -9.75 19.26 -11.99
N ASN A 94 -9.23 18.43 -12.89
CA ASN A 94 -7.86 17.93 -12.75
C ASN A 94 -6.83 19.03 -13.10
N THR A 95 -5.99 19.42 -12.14
CA THR A 95 -4.86 20.34 -12.37
C THR A 95 -3.56 19.60 -12.72
N GLU A 96 -3.53 18.27 -12.62
CA GLU A 96 -2.33 17.49 -12.89
C GLU A 96 -2.08 17.38 -14.40
N VAL A 97 -0.90 17.82 -14.86
CA VAL A 97 -0.51 17.80 -16.28
C VAL A 97 0.35 16.60 -16.69
N LYS A 98 0.80 15.80 -15.71
CA LYS A 98 1.70 14.65 -15.97
C LYS A 98 1.63 13.59 -14.90
N ARG A 99 2.20 12.42 -15.22
CA ARG A 99 2.37 11.30 -14.29
C ARG A 99 3.41 11.63 -13.22
N ILE A 100 3.06 11.39 -11.96
CA ILE A 100 3.94 11.54 -10.78
C ILE A 100 3.89 10.23 -9.99
N TYR A 101 5.01 9.50 -9.94
CA TYR A 101 5.10 8.17 -9.31
C TYR A 101 5.42 8.23 -7.82
N SER A 102 6.03 9.32 -7.36
CA SER A 102 6.39 9.47 -5.95
C SER A 102 6.48 10.93 -5.55
N TRP A 103 6.36 11.19 -4.24
CA TRP A 103 6.59 12.50 -3.65
C TRP A 103 8.01 13.06 -3.91
N LYS A 104 8.95 12.25 -4.41
CA LYS A 104 10.27 12.73 -4.86
C LYS A 104 10.20 13.47 -6.21
N GLU A 105 9.18 13.18 -7.02
CA GLU A 105 9.00 13.73 -8.36
C GLU A 105 8.08 14.96 -8.37
N GLY A 106 7.23 15.10 -7.35
CA GLY A 106 6.31 16.21 -7.14
C GLY A 106 5.14 15.84 -6.23
N THR A 107 4.24 16.79 -5.99
CA THR A 107 2.97 16.57 -5.28
C THR A 107 2.12 15.55 -6.05
N ILE A 108 1.59 14.54 -5.36
CA ILE A 108 0.72 13.53 -5.98
C ILE A 108 -0.73 13.99 -5.82
N GLY A 109 -1.36 14.41 -6.92
CA GLY A 109 -2.78 14.74 -6.95
C GLY A 109 -3.68 13.51 -7.07
N PRO A 110 -5.01 13.70 -7.05
CA PRO A 110 -5.98 12.61 -6.92
C PRO A 110 -5.91 11.57 -8.06
N LEU A 111 -5.75 12.03 -9.32
CA LEU A 111 -5.65 11.13 -10.46
C LEU A 111 -4.35 10.33 -10.40
N ASN A 112 -3.23 10.96 -10.06
CA ASN A 112 -1.97 10.24 -9.89
C ASN A 112 -2.02 9.22 -8.74
N VAL A 113 -2.77 9.48 -7.67
CA VAL A 113 -3.01 8.49 -6.59
C VAL A 113 -3.72 7.25 -7.16
N LEU A 114 -4.81 7.43 -7.90
CA LEU A 114 -5.55 6.33 -8.54
C LEU A 114 -4.66 5.52 -9.49
N LEU A 115 -3.94 6.21 -10.36
CA LEU A 115 -3.01 5.59 -11.31
C LEU A 115 -1.87 4.84 -10.59
N ASN A 116 -1.38 5.35 -9.45
CA ASN A 116 -0.35 4.69 -8.64
C ASN A 116 -0.90 3.41 -8.00
N ARG A 117 -2.14 3.44 -7.51
CA ARG A 117 -2.84 2.28 -6.96
C ARG A 117 -3.04 1.20 -8.02
N ALA A 118 -3.55 1.56 -9.20
CA ALA A 118 -3.73 0.65 -10.32
C ALA A 118 -2.39 0.03 -10.78
N GLY A 119 -1.33 0.85 -10.87
CA GLY A 119 0.00 0.38 -11.21
C GLY A 119 0.58 -0.61 -10.20
N ALA A 120 0.29 -0.42 -8.90
CA ALA A 120 0.71 -1.35 -7.85
C ALA A 120 -0.02 -2.70 -7.96
N GLN A 121 -1.35 -2.71 -8.17
CA GLN A 121 -2.13 -3.94 -8.34
C GLN A 121 -1.75 -4.71 -9.61
N LEU A 122 -1.51 -3.98 -10.71
CA LEU A 122 -1.04 -4.58 -11.95
C LEU A 122 0.33 -5.26 -11.77
N ARG A 123 1.24 -4.61 -11.02
CA ARG A 123 2.54 -5.19 -10.67
C ARG A 123 2.37 -6.43 -9.81
N PHE A 124 1.52 -6.39 -8.79
CA PHE A 124 1.23 -7.53 -7.93
C PHE A 124 0.80 -8.74 -8.78
N LEU A 125 -0.20 -8.58 -9.66
CA LEU A 125 -0.65 -9.62 -10.59
C LEU A 125 0.49 -10.19 -11.45
N GLY A 126 1.31 -9.31 -12.04
CA GLY A 126 2.47 -9.71 -12.84
C GLY A 126 3.45 -10.58 -12.06
N MET A 127 3.75 -10.18 -10.83
CA MET A 127 4.78 -10.82 -10.00
C MET A 127 4.32 -12.12 -9.37
N THR A 128 3.05 -12.24 -8.98
CA THR A 128 2.52 -13.46 -8.36
C THR A 128 2.20 -14.53 -9.40
N ARG A 129 1.61 -14.14 -10.55
CA ARG A 129 1.07 -15.10 -11.53
C ARG A 129 1.98 -15.40 -12.72
N TYR A 130 2.76 -14.44 -13.22
CA TYR A 130 3.45 -14.56 -14.51
C TYR A 130 4.99 -14.47 -14.39
N PRO A 131 5.66 -15.49 -13.81
CA PRO A 131 7.11 -15.49 -13.70
C PRO A 131 7.79 -15.67 -15.08
N PHE A 132 8.66 -14.74 -15.46
CA PHE A 132 9.46 -14.81 -16.69
C PHE A 132 10.94 -15.08 -16.40
N PRO A 133 11.68 -15.75 -17.32
CA PRO A 133 13.12 -15.95 -17.21
C PRO A 133 13.88 -14.62 -17.38
N THR A 134 15.10 -14.52 -16.87
CA THR A 134 15.94 -13.34 -17.09
C THR A 134 16.23 -13.15 -18.59
N PRO A 135 16.04 -11.94 -19.16
CA PRO A 135 16.33 -11.66 -20.56
C PRO A 135 17.84 -11.61 -20.84
N ASN A 136 18.21 -11.85 -22.10
CA ASN A 136 19.60 -11.79 -22.56
C ASN A 136 19.97 -10.36 -22.96
N LYS A 137 21.24 -9.96 -22.80
CA LYS A 137 21.73 -8.68 -23.30
C LYS A 137 22.26 -8.85 -24.73
N MET A 138 21.74 -8.08 -25.69
CA MET A 138 22.13 -8.17 -27.10
C MET A 138 22.25 -6.77 -27.73
N SER A 139 23.04 -6.64 -28.79
CA SER A 139 23.16 -5.41 -29.58
C SER A 139 22.08 -5.40 -30.67
N ILE A 140 21.24 -4.37 -30.68
CA ILE A 140 20.11 -4.22 -31.60
C ILE A 140 20.37 -3.05 -32.54
N LYS A 141 20.04 -3.24 -33.82
CA LYS A 141 20.12 -2.19 -34.86
C LYS A 141 18.89 -1.28 -34.76
N ARG A 142 19.10 0.02 -34.54
CA ARG A 142 18.06 1.05 -34.48
C ARG A 142 18.32 2.14 -35.51
N LYS A 143 17.26 2.88 -35.88
CA LYS A 143 17.35 4.11 -36.67
C LYS A 143 16.98 5.30 -35.79
N ASP A 144 17.70 6.41 -35.91
CA ASP A 144 17.30 7.66 -35.26
C ASP A 144 16.29 8.44 -36.13
N LYS A 145 15.91 9.65 -35.68
CA LYS A 145 14.97 10.52 -36.42
C LYS A 145 15.52 10.99 -37.77
N SER A 146 16.84 10.99 -37.97
CA SER A 146 17.49 11.32 -39.24
C SER A 146 17.65 10.12 -40.17
N GLY A 147 17.17 8.94 -39.74
CA GLY A 147 17.33 7.69 -40.47
C GLY A 147 18.71 7.03 -40.30
N LYS A 148 19.61 7.63 -39.51
CA LYS A 148 20.94 7.09 -39.25
C LYS A 148 20.84 5.84 -38.39
N VAL A 149 21.52 4.79 -38.84
CA VAL A 149 21.57 3.52 -38.15
C VAL A 149 22.60 3.56 -37.01
N TYR A 150 22.23 3.09 -35.83
CA TYR A 150 23.12 2.87 -34.69
C TYR A 150 22.80 1.55 -33.98
N PHE A 151 23.76 1.07 -33.19
CA PHE A 151 23.61 -0.15 -32.39
C PHE A 151 23.43 0.21 -30.91
N GLN A 152 22.44 -0.38 -30.27
CA GLN A 152 22.17 -0.20 -28.84
C GLN A 152 22.15 -1.54 -28.12
N SER A 153 22.86 -1.62 -26.99
CA SER A 153 22.84 -2.80 -26.13
C SER A 153 21.60 -2.79 -25.24
N ASP A 154 20.65 -3.68 -25.54
CA ASP A 154 19.36 -3.80 -24.87
C ASP A 154 19.15 -5.22 -24.29
N HIS A 155 18.16 -5.37 -23.41
CA HIS A 155 17.74 -6.67 -22.90
C HIS A 155 16.60 -7.22 -23.77
N VAL A 156 16.71 -8.47 -24.20
CA VAL A 156 15.79 -9.07 -25.18
C VAL A 156 15.44 -10.52 -24.87
N TYR A 157 14.30 -10.95 -25.40
CA TYR A 157 14.02 -12.36 -25.69
C TYR A 157 14.06 -12.61 -27.20
N GLY A 158 14.69 -13.71 -27.62
CA GLY A 158 14.81 -14.08 -29.03
C GLY A 158 15.86 -13.27 -29.79
N GLY A 159 16.12 -13.69 -31.04
CA GLY A 159 17.18 -13.15 -31.90
C GLY A 159 17.41 -13.97 -33.19
N THR A 160 16.42 -14.74 -33.64
CA THR A 160 16.53 -15.57 -34.86
C THR A 160 15.38 -15.32 -35.81
N ARG A 161 15.51 -15.75 -37.07
CA ARG A 161 14.42 -15.64 -38.07
C ARG A 161 13.12 -16.29 -37.60
N GLN A 162 13.20 -17.36 -36.79
CA GLN A 162 12.03 -18.05 -36.22
C GLN A 162 11.56 -17.45 -34.89
N ARG A 163 12.45 -16.79 -34.14
CA ARG A 163 12.17 -16.16 -32.84
C ARG A 163 12.61 -14.68 -32.89
N PRO A 164 11.75 -13.79 -33.38
CA PRO A 164 12.05 -12.37 -33.52
C PRO A 164 12.51 -11.74 -32.20
N THR A 165 13.48 -10.85 -32.31
CA THR A 165 14.01 -10.04 -31.20
C THR A 165 12.86 -9.25 -30.58
N THR A 166 12.66 -9.43 -29.27
CA THR A 166 11.64 -8.71 -28.50
C THR A 166 12.32 -7.96 -27.37
N VAL A 167 12.26 -6.63 -27.40
CA VAL A 167 12.90 -5.76 -26.41
C VAL A 167 12.11 -5.75 -25.11
N ILE A 168 12.82 -5.85 -23.99
CA ILE A 168 12.24 -5.86 -22.64
C ILE A 168 12.59 -4.55 -21.94
N THR A 169 11.56 -3.79 -21.58
CA THR A 169 11.70 -2.47 -20.96
C THR A 169 12.11 -2.57 -19.50
N HIS A 170 11.57 -3.56 -18.79
CA HIS A 170 11.83 -3.82 -17.37
C HIS A 170 12.62 -5.13 -17.24
N PRO A 171 13.94 -5.14 -17.51
CA PRO A 171 14.71 -6.38 -17.59
C PRO A 171 14.78 -7.16 -16.28
N MET A 172 14.64 -6.48 -15.14
CA MET A 172 14.57 -7.11 -13.82
C MET A 172 13.16 -7.61 -13.47
N LEU A 173 12.13 -7.13 -14.17
CA LEU A 173 10.72 -7.46 -13.94
C LEU A 173 9.97 -7.66 -15.28
N PRO A 174 10.32 -8.66 -16.12
CA PRO A 174 9.72 -8.80 -17.45
C PRO A 174 8.21 -9.09 -17.41
N SER A 175 7.70 -9.55 -16.27
CA SER A 175 6.27 -9.68 -15.98
C SER A 175 5.54 -8.34 -16.11
N LEU A 176 6.19 -7.20 -15.85
CA LEU A 176 5.61 -5.87 -16.05
C LEU A 176 5.37 -5.57 -17.52
N ASP A 177 6.33 -5.87 -18.41
CA ASP A 177 6.13 -5.74 -19.85
C ASP A 177 5.00 -6.65 -20.37
N PHE A 178 4.76 -7.77 -19.70
CA PHE A 178 3.67 -8.69 -20.04
C PHE A 178 2.29 -8.14 -19.65
N VAL A 179 2.13 -7.73 -18.39
CA VAL A 179 0.83 -7.23 -17.90
C VAL A 179 0.47 -5.85 -18.45
N ASP A 180 1.42 -5.16 -19.09
CA ASP A 180 1.15 -3.92 -19.83
C ASP A 180 0.10 -4.08 -20.94
N ALA A 181 -0.18 -5.31 -21.39
CA ALA A 181 -1.32 -5.66 -22.24
C ALA A 181 -2.66 -5.10 -21.74
N ILE A 182 -2.85 -4.97 -20.41
CA ILE A 182 -4.09 -4.49 -19.81
C ILE A 182 -3.98 -3.13 -19.12
N ARG A 183 -2.79 -2.52 -19.09
CA ARG A 183 -2.56 -1.23 -18.42
C ARG A 183 -3.48 -0.13 -18.95
N GLY A 184 -3.74 -0.10 -20.25
CA GLY A 184 -4.65 0.87 -20.87
C GLY A 184 -6.04 0.87 -20.24
N HIS A 185 -6.62 -0.32 -20.03
CA HIS A 185 -7.94 -0.47 -19.41
C HIS A 185 -7.97 0.07 -17.98
N LEU A 186 -6.94 -0.22 -17.18
CA LEU A 186 -6.85 0.29 -15.81
C LEU A 186 -6.69 1.81 -15.74
N VAL A 187 -5.93 2.38 -16.67
CA VAL A 187 -5.73 3.83 -16.75
C VAL A 187 -7.02 4.54 -17.14
N ASP A 188 -7.78 3.99 -18.09
CA ASP A 188 -9.10 4.53 -18.45
C ASP A 188 -10.12 4.36 -17.32
N LEU A 189 -10.10 3.22 -16.61
CA LEU A 189 -10.89 3.03 -15.40
C LEU A 189 -10.55 4.08 -14.33
N CYS A 190 -9.28 4.42 -14.12
CA CYS A 190 -8.87 5.49 -13.20
C CYS A 190 -9.37 6.87 -13.64
N ARG A 191 -9.41 7.14 -14.94
CA ARG A 191 -10.03 8.36 -15.48
C ARG A 191 -11.51 8.41 -15.10
N GLN A 192 -12.23 7.32 -15.29
CA GLN A 192 -13.65 7.23 -14.94
C GLN A 192 -13.89 7.39 -13.43
N PHE A 193 -13.03 6.82 -12.59
CA PHE A 193 -13.08 7.05 -11.14
C PHE A 193 -12.89 8.50 -10.75
N PHE A 194 -11.98 9.21 -11.42
CA PHE A 194 -11.77 10.63 -11.20
C PHE A 194 -13.02 11.44 -11.56
N ILE A 195 -13.60 11.17 -12.74
CA ILE A 195 -14.82 11.83 -13.23
C ILE A 195 -16.00 11.61 -12.28
N HIS A 196 -16.16 10.38 -11.77
CA HIS A 196 -17.27 9.99 -10.91
C HIS A 196 -16.96 10.07 -9.40
N SER A 197 -15.86 10.71 -9.00
CA SER A 197 -15.49 10.91 -7.59
C SER A 197 -15.47 9.65 -6.73
N VAL A 198 -15.03 8.54 -7.32
CA VAL A 198 -14.97 7.24 -6.64
C VAL A 198 -13.91 7.29 -5.55
N SER A 199 -14.27 6.82 -4.35
CA SER A 199 -13.34 6.78 -3.22
C SER A 199 -12.14 5.87 -3.53
N ILE A 200 -10.98 6.13 -2.92
CA ILE A 200 -9.78 5.28 -3.13
C ILE A 200 -10.04 3.83 -2.67
N SER A 201 -10.91 3.64 -1.67
CA SER A 201 -11.31 2.35 -1.15
C SER A 201 -12.06 1.55 -2.22
N ASP A 202 -13.10 2.14 -2.81
CA ASP A 202 -13.94 1.47 -3.81
C ASP A 202 -13.20 1.32 -5.14
N ALA A 203 -12.42 2.33 -5.53
CA ALA A 203 -11.54 2.26 -6.69
C ALA A 203 -10.62 1.03 -6.65
N SER A 204 -10.11 0.67 -5.46
CA SER A 204 -9.28 -0.53 -5.30
C SER A 204 -10.08 -1.82 -5.60
N LYS A 205 -11.34 -1.89 -5.15
CA LYS A 205 -12.22 -3.05 -5.37
C LYS A 205 -12.52 -3.23 -6.86
N TYR A 206 -12.90 -2.16 -7.55
CA TYR A 206 -13.16 -2.20 -8.99
C TYR A 206 -11.91 -2.46 -9.84
N ILE A 207 -10.73 -1.95 -9.44
CA ILE A 207 -9.45 -2.30 -10.09
C ILE A 207 -9.24 -3.81 -10.02
N ASN A 208 -9.40 -4.39 -8.83
CA ASN A 208 -9.20 -5.82 -8.63
C ASN A 208 -10.25 -6.64 -9.40
N LEU A 209 -11.51 -6.20 -9.44
CA LEU A 209 -12.56 -6.82 -10.25
C LEU A 209 -12.21 -6.82 -11.75
N LEU A 210 -11.72 -5.69 -12.28
CA LEU A 210 -11.29 -5.63 -13.67
C LEU A 210 -10.08 -6.54 -13.94
N LEU A 211 -9.09 -6.56 -13.03
CA LEU A 211 -7.95 -7.48 -13.12
C LEU A 211 -8.40 -8.94 -13.12
N PHE A 212 -9.36 -9.29 -12.26
CA PHE A 212 -9.94 -10.64 -12.18
C PHE A 212 -10.57 -11.04 -13.52
N ARG A 213 -11.38 -10.18 -14.13
CA ARG A 213 -12.02 -10.44 -15.43
C ARG A 213 -11.06 -10.47 -16.62
N LEU A 214 -9.96 -9.71 -16.55
CA LEU A 214 -8.94 -9.66 -17.61
C LEU A 214 -7.91 -10.78 -17.51
N ARG A 215 -7.71 -11.36 -16.32
CA ARG A 215 -6.73 -12.42 -16.06
C ARG A 215 -6.86 -13.63 -17.00
N PRO A 216 -8.05 -14.20 -17.29
CA PRO A 216 -8.18 -15.31 -18.24
C PRO A 216 -7.69 -14.99 -19.65
N LEU A 217 -7.72 -13.71 -20.06
CA LEU A 217 -7.19 -13.28 -21.36
C LEU A 217 -5.65 -13.24 -21.34
N LEU A 218 -5.06 -12.75 -20.25
CA LEU A 218 -3.61 -12.79 -20.05
C LEU A 218 -3.09 -14.22 -19.96
N ASP A 219 -3.79 -15.12 -19.27
CA ASP A 219 -3.39 -16.53 -19.16
C ASP A 219 -3.21 -17.16 -20.55
N LYS A 220 -4.09 -16.85 -21.51
CA LYS A 220 -3.96 -17.33 -22.90
C LYS A 220 -2.69 -16.83 -23.59
N PHE A 221 -2.27 -15.58 -23.36
CA PHE A 221 -1.00 -15.06 -23.88
C PHE A 221 0.21 -15.68 -23.19
N TYR A 222 0.14 -15.90 -21.88
CA TYR A 222 1.22 -16.52 -21.14
C TYR A 222 1.43 -17.98 -21.57
N LEU A 223 0.34 -18.73 -21.73
CA LEU A 223 0.35 -20.13 -22.20
C LEU A 223 0.90 -20.30 -23.62
N ALA A 224 0.79 -19.28 -24.48
CA ALA A 224 1.42 -19.28 -25.80
C ALA A 224 2.96 -19.32 -25.75
N GLY A 225 3.56 -19.00 -24.61
CA GLY A 225 5.00 -19.15 -24.36
C GLY A 225 5.44 -20.58 -24.11
N PHE A 226 4.50 -21.51 -23.86
CA PHE A 226 4.77 -22.93 -23.61
C PHE A 226 4.48 -23.80 -24.83
N ASP A 227 3.44 -23.48 -25.60
CA ASP A 227 3.05 -24.24 -26.80
C ASP A 227 2.83 -23.33 -28.01
N ARG A 228 3.44 -23.70 -29.14
CA ARG A 228 3.32 -22.97 -30.41
C ARG A 228 1.93 -23.08 -31.04
N LYS A 229 1.13 -24.10 -30.71
CA LYS A 229 -0.18 -24.36 -31.34
C LYS A 229 -1.33 -23.54 -30.76
N ARG A 230 -1.15 -22.89 -29.60
CA ARG A 230 -2.21 -22.08 -28.97
C ARG A 230 -2.47 -20.78 -29.77
N ARG A 231 -3.71 -20.62 -30.26
CA ARG A 231 -4.16 -19.56 -31.19
C ARG A 231 -4.34 -18.18 -30.54
N THR A 232 -4.36 -17.15 -31.39
CA THR A 232 -4.71 -15.76 -31.05
C THR A 232 -6.17 -15.63 -30.62
N VAL A 233 -6.40 -14.90 -29.53
CA VAL A 233 -7.72 -14.59 -28.97
C VAL A 233 -8.19 -13.25 -29.54
N ARG A 234 -9.51 -13.05 -29.68
CA ARG A 234 -10.10 -11.71 -29.84
C ARG A 234 -9.94 -10.92 -28.53
N PHE A 235 -8.70 -10.57 -28.22
CA PHE A 235 -8.32 -9.97 -26.93
C PHE A 235 -8.97 -8.61 -26.77
N THR A 236 -8.78 -7.70 -27.72
CA THR A 236 -9.25 -6.33 -27.65
C THR A 236 -10.77 -6.23 -27.44
N GLU A 237 -11.56 -6.98 -28.22
CA GLU A 237 -13.03 -7.00 -28.06
C GLU A 237 -13.44 -7.46 -26.66
N ARG A 238 -12.88 -8.58 -26.19
CA ARG A 238 -13.25 -9.16 -24.88
C ARG A 238 -12.73 -8.34 -23.70
N SER A 239 -11.56 -7.72 -23.84
CA SER A 239 -10.96 -6.91 -22.78
C SER A 239 -11.71 -5.58 -22.62
N LEU A 240 -12.18 -4.99 -23.72
CA LEU A 240 -13.06 -3.82 -23.69
C LEU A 240 -14.43 -4.18 -23.10
N ALA A 241 -15.04 -5.31 -23.48
CA ALA A 241 -16.29 -5.76 -22.88
C ALA A 241 -16.18 -5.96 -21.35
N ALA A 242 -15.05 -6.48 -20.86
CA ALA A 242 -14.78 -6.59 -19.43
C ALA A 242 -14.68 -5.22 -18.74
N LEU A 243 -14.01 -4.24 -19.38
CA LEU A 243 -13.94 -2.86 -18.89
C LEU A 243 -15.33 -2.23 -18.82
N GLU A 244 -16.12 -2.29 -19.90
CA GLU A 244 -17.46 -1.72 -19.96
C GLU A 244 -18.39 -2.32 -18.90
N SER A 245 -18.30 -3.63 -18.66
CA SER A 245 -19.09 -4.26 -17.61
C SER A 245 -18.75 -3.74 -16.21
N VAL A 246 -17.48 -3.43 -15.92
CA VAL A 246 -17.08 -2.82 -14.64
C VAL A 246 -17.51 -1.35 -14.58
N LEU A 247 -17.36 -0.61 -15.70
CA LEU A 247 -17.80 0.79 -15.77
C LEU A 247 -19.31 0.95 -15.60
N ALA A 248 -20.12 0.00 -16.06
CA ALA A 248 -21.56 -0.01 -15.82
C ALA A 248 -21.88 -0.06 -14.31
N ILE A 249 -21.16 -0.88 -13.54
CA ILE A 249 -21.31 -0.95 -12.07
C ILE A 249 -20.92 0.39 -11.43
N VAL A 250 -19.76 0.92 -11.81
CA VAL A 250 -19.25 2.21 -11.28
C VAL A 250 -20.23 3.34 -11.54
N LYS A 251 -20.75 3.45 -12.78
CA LYS A 251 -21.73 4.48 -13.15
C LYS A 251 -23.06 4.29 -12.43
N GLY A 252 -23.51 3.05 -12.24
CA GLY A 252 -24.71 2.76 -11.47
C GLY A 252 -24.62 3.19 -10.01
N GLN A 253 -23.44 3.05 -9.38
CA GLN A 253 -23.24 3.35 -7.96
C GLN A 253 -22.79 4.80 -7.68
N HIS A 254 -22.03 5.41 -8.60
CA HIS A 254 -21.39 6.72 -8.39
C HIS A 254 -21.78 7.79 -9.42
N GLY A 255 -22.56 7.45 -10.45
CA GLY A 255 -22.85 8.33 -11.59
C GLY A 255 -23.60 9.62 -11.26
N LEU A 256 -24.24 9.70 -10.09
CA LEU A 256 -24.91 10.92 -9.60
C LEU A 256 -23.91 12.00 -9.12
N THR A 257 -22.64 11.63 -8.93
CA THR A 257 -21.58 12.54 -8.50
C THR A 257 -20.66 12.79 -9.69
N ILE A 258 -20.58 14.04 -10.16
CA ILE A 258 -19.68 14.43 -11.26
C ILE A 258 -18.67 15.45 -10.74
N GLY A 259 -17.39 15.21 -11.00
CA GLY A 259 -16.29 16.08 -10.62
C GLY A 259 -15.81 15.86 -9.18
N TYR A 260 -14.51 15.98 -8.97
CA TYR A 260 -13.88 15.78 -7.66
C TYR A 260 -14.24 16.95 -6.74
N PRO A 261 -14.94 16.74 -5.60
CA PRO A 261 -15.23 17.82 -4.68
C PRO A 261 -13.93 18.40 -4.14
N SER A 262 -13.85 19.73 -4.07
CA SER A 262 -12.71 20.47 -3.53
C SER A 262 -12.31 19.88 -2.17
N ARG A 263 -11.02 19.65 -1.96
CA ARG A 263 -10.51 19.18 -0.65
C ARG A 263 -10.89 20.21 0.42
N MET A 264 -11.26 19.75 1.61
CA MET A 264 -11.64 20.61 2.75
C MET A 264 -10.58 21.68 3.06
N THR A 265 -9.33 21.31 2.85
CA THR A 265 -8.23 22.23 2.64
C THR A 265 -7.64 21.94 1.27
N GLU A 266 -8.13 22.60 0.24
CA GLU A 266 -7.22 23.02 -0.82
C GLU A 266 -6.16 23.86 -0.12
N ASN A 267 -5.08 23.20 0.31
CA ASN A 267 -3.82 23.90 0.34
C ASN A 267 -3.64 24.36 -1.09
N PRO A 268 -3.54 25.67 -1.33
CA PRO A 268 -3.12 26.18 -2.61
C PRO A 268 -1.64 25.83 -2.73
N VAL A 269 -1.32 24.57 -2.97
CA VAL A 269 0.04 24.15 -3.36
C VAL A 269 0.29 24.53 -4.83
N ASP A 270 -0.79 24.91 -5.54
CA ASP A 270 -0.78 25.69 -6.78
C ASP A 270 -1.08 27.20 -6.55
N ARG A 271 -0.96 27.73 -5.32
CA ARG A 271 -0.54 29.14 -5.28
C ARG A 271 0.84 29.12 -5.91
N ASP A 272 1.03 29.95 -6.92
CA ASP A 272 2.34 30.44 -7.30
C ASP A 272 3.08 30.77 -6.00
N TYR A 273 3.89 29.83 -5.49
CA TYR A 273 4.85 30.15 -4.46
C TYR A 273 5.64 31.27 -5.11
N PRO A 274 5.63 32.49 -4.56
CA PRO A 274 6.33 33.59 -5.20
C PRO A 274 7.75 33.10 -5.39
N PHE A 275 8.12 32.87 -6.65
CA PHE A 275 9.47 32.48 -6.98
C PHE A 275 10.30 33.63 -6.44
N LEU A 276 11.20 33.34 -5.50
CA LEU A 276 12.08 34.38 -4.99
C LEU A 276 12.82 34.92 -6.19
N ALA A 277 12.55 36.18 -6.52
CA ALA A 277 13.30 36.89 -7.54
C ALA A 277 14.79 36.80 -7.13
N THR A 278 15.68 36.80 -8.12
CA THR A 278 17.12 36.65 -7.82
C THR A 278 17.62 37.68 -6.79
N GLU A 279 17.05 38.89 -6.79
CA GLU A 279 17.29 39.93 -5.78
C GLU A 279 16.85 39.51 -4.37
N GLU A 280 15.61 39.04 -4.21
CA GLU A 280 15.08 38.61 -2.90
C GLU A 280 15.86 37.43 -2.31
N LEU A 281 16.37 36.53 -3.16
CA LEU A 281 17.23 35.43 -2.73
C LEU A 281 18.58 35.95 -2.24
N PHE A 282 19.17 36.94 -2.92
CA PHE A 282 20.47 37.51 -2.57
C PHE A 282 20.39 38.38 -1.31
N ASP A 283 19.26 39.06 -1.09
CA ASP A 283 19.04 39.84 0.12
C ASP A 283 18.97 38.99 1.40
N LYS A 284 18.68 37.69 1.26
CA LYS A 284 18.74 36.71 2.36
C LYS A 284 20.16 36.24 2.69
N VAL A 285 21.18 36.65 1.93
CA VAL A 285 22.59 36.31 2.21
C VAL A 285 23.15 37.30 3.23
N GLU A 286 23.39 36.85 4.45
CA GLU A 286 23.88 37.69 5.56
C GLU A 286 25.30 38.23 5.30
N ASP A 287 26.15 37.49 4.60
CA ASP A 287 27.51 37.92 4.27
C ASP A 287 27.51 38.93 3.11
N SER A 288 27.86 40.17 3.42
CA SER A 288 27.89 41.28 2.46
C SER A 288 28.89 41.09 1.31
N LYS A 289 30.01 40.39 1.54
CA LYS A 289 31.00 40.08 0.48
C LYS A 289 30.46 39.04 -0.47
N ILE A 290 29.82 37.99 0.05
CA ILE A 290 29.16 36.97 -0.77
C ILE A 290 28.03 37.60 -1.58
N ARG A 291 27.20 38.45 -0.96
CA ARG A 291 26.13 39.18 -1.64
C ARG A 291 26.65 40.00 -2.81
N GLN A 292 27.72 40.79 -2.62
CA GLN A 292 28.34 41.56 -3.71
C GLN A 292 28.84 40.69 -4.86
N VAL A 293 29.42 39.52 -4.55
CA VAL A 293 29.84 38.56 -5.59
C VAL A 293 28.63 38.05 -6.37
N LEU A 294 27.54 37.69 -5.68
CA LEU A 294 26.32 37.19 -6.31
C LEU A 294 25.67 38.25 -7.21
N THR A 295 25.55 39.49 -6.75
CA THR A 295 25.04 40.61 -7.57
C THR A 295 25.87 40.78 -8.84
N LYS A 296 27.21 40.81 -8.73
CA LYS A 296 28.11 40.87 -9.90
C LYS A 296 27.93 39.69 -10.86
N LYS A 297 27.58 38.49 -10.36
CA LYS A 297 27.32 37.31 -11.19
C LYS A 297 25.95 37.37 -11.86
N LYS A 298 24.94 37.95 -11.22
CA LYS A 298 23.64 38.26 -11.83
C LYS A 298 23.78 39.31 -12.92
N ASP A 299 24.49 40.40 -12.66
CA ASP A 299 24.73 41.48 -13.64
C ASP A 299 25.46 40.96 -14.89
N ALA A 300 26.27 39.91 -14.73
CA ALA A 300 26.94 39.20 -15.83
C ALA A 300 26.07 38.10 -16.48
N GLU A 301 24.77 38.01 -16.15
CA GLU A 301 23.80 37.01 -16.61
C GLU A 301 24.23 35.54 -16.35
N LEU A 302 25.08 35.31 -15.35
CA LEU A 302 25.55 33.97 -14.99
C LEU A 302 24.60 33.23 -14.04
N ILE A 303 23.67 33.95 -13.41
CA ILE A 303 22.61 33.43 -12.54
C ILE A 303 21.33 34.18 -12.89
N GLY A 304 20.33 33.47 -13.40
CA GLY A 304 19.02 34.05 -13.76
C GLY A 304 17.88 33.58 -12.87
N ASP A 305 16.67 34.13 -13.08
CA ASP A 305 15.49 33.75 -12.31
C ASP A 305 15.07 32.27 -12.54
N ASP A 306 15.41 31.70 -13.70
CA ASP A 306 15.25 30.26 -13.94
C ASP A 306 16.10 29.41 -12.99
N ASP A 307 17.30 29.88 -12.62
CA ASP A 307 18.17 29.20 -11.66
C ASP A 307 17.59 29.25 -10.25
N THR A 308 17.06 30.41 -9.84
CA THR A 308 16.43 30.58 -8.52
C THR A 308 15.09 29.85 -8.44
N ALA A 309 14.34 29.75 -9.53
CA ALA A 309 13.15 28.90 -9.62
C ALA A 309 13.51 27.42 -9.45
N ARG A 310 14.60 26.94 -10.09
CA ARG A 310 15.11 25.58 -9.88
C ARG A 310 15.55 25.35 -8.45
N PHE A 311 16.24 26.30 -7.83
CA PHE A 311 16.65 26.25 -6.42
C PHE A 311 15.43 26.15 -5.50
N THR A 312 14.46 27.06 -5.63
CA THR A 312 13.24 27.11 -4.82
C THR A 312 12.47 25.80 -4.92
N LYS A 313 12.30 25.27 -6.13
CA LYS A 313 11.68 23.96 -6.36
C LYS A 313 12.44 22.83 -5.68
N LYS A 314 13.77 22.81 -5.76
CA LYS A 314 14.62 21.81 -5.10
C LYS A 314 14.52 21.88 -3.57
N MET A 315 14.46 23.09 -3.02
CA MET A 315 14.27 23.37 -1.60
C MET A 315 12.91 22.89 -1.11
N LEU A 316 11.81 23.32 -1.75
CA LEU A 316 10.45 22.91 -1.40
C LEU A 316 10.26 21.40 -1.49
N THR A 317 10.80 20.77 -2.54
CA THR A 317 10.80 19.30 -2.68
C THR A 317 11.56 18.63 -1.53
N THR A 318 12.68 19.21 -1.10
CA THR A 318 13.49 18.68 0.00
C THR A 318 12.78 18.84 1.35
N VAL A 319 12.19 20.00 1.62
CA VAL A 319 11.37 20.30 2.81
C VAL A 319 10.20 19.32 2.91
N SER A 320 9.39 19.23 1.85
CA SER A 320 8.24 18.32 1.78
C SER A 320 8.66 16.89 2.07
N ARG A 321 9.74 16.41 1.44
CA ARG A 321 10.28 15.06 1.68
C ARG A 321 10.71 14.83 3.13
N VAL A 322 11.33 15.82 3.77
CA VAL A 322 11.73 15.74 5.19
C VAL A 322 10.48 15.71 6.08
N GLY A 323 9.52 16.61 5.84
CA GLY A 323 8.25 16.68 6.55
C GLY A 323 7.48 15.35 6.49
N THR A 324 7.19 14.84 5.28
CA THR A 324 6.49 13.55 5.12
C THR A 324 7.22 12.40 5.82
N ARG A 325 8.55 12.39 5.78
CA ARG A 325 9.36 11.36 6.45
C ARG A 325 9.23 11.47 7.97
N ILE A 326 9.16 12.67 8.53
CA ILE A 326 9.05 12.90 9.97
C ILE A 326 7.64 12.59 10.45
N HIS A 327 6.60 13.07 9.77
CA HIS A 327 5.20 12.75 10.11
C HIS A 327 4.98 11.24 10.19
N ARG A 328 5.36 10.52 9.12
CA ARG A 328 5.25 9.05 9.08
C ARG A 328 5.99 8.38 10.24
N ARG A 329 7.19 8.87 10.56
CA ARG A 329 8.03 8.29 11.63
C ARG A 329 7.51 8.58 13.03
N MET A 330 6.92 9.74 13.24
CA MET A 330 6.32 10.13 14.51
C MET A 330 5.05 9.32 14.78
N ALA A 331 4.31 8.96 13.73
CA ALA A 331 3.08 8.16 13.83
C ALA A 331 3.32 6.64 14.02
N TRP A 332 4.55 6.13 13.88
CA TRP A 332 4.81 4.69 14.08
C TRP A 332 4.64 4.31 15.54
N GLY A 333 3.95 3.21 15.85
CA GLY A 333 3.73 2.84 17.24
C GLY A 333 2.58 3.60 17.93
N THR A 334 1.87 4.49 17.24
CA THR A 334 0.59 5.04 17.72
C THR A 334 -0.60 4.29 17.09
N THR A 335 -1.80 4.55 17.59
CA THR A 335 -3.04 4.04 16.97
C THR A 335 -3.36 4.88 15.73
N GLN A 336 -3.47 4.25 14.57
CA GLN A 336 -3.85 4.86 13.29
C GLN A 336 -5.17 4.25 12.83
N PRO A 337 -6.31 4.87 13.13
CA PRO A 337 -7.60 4.25 12.88
C PRO A 337 -7.99 4.27 11.39
N PHE A 338 -8.80 3.29 10.97
CA PHE A 338 -9.38 3.27 9.62
C PHE A 338 -10.56 4.26 9.47
N SER A 339 -11.11 4.72 10.58
CA SER A 339 -12.15 5.76 10.71
C SER A 339 -12.16 6.31 12.14
N ALA A 340 -12.56 7.56 12.35
CA ALA A 340 -12.73 8.11 13.70
C ALA A 340 -13.70 7.25 14.54
N LYS A 341 -14.78 6.77 13.93
CA LYS A 341 -15.76 5.82 14.51
C LYS A 341 -15.11 4.61 15.19
N SER A 342 -14.06 4.04 14.59
CA SER A 342 -13.42 2.83 15.16
C SER A 342 -12.77 3.07 16.51
N ILE A 343 -12.28 4.29 16.79
CA ILE A 343 -11.77 4.63 18.12
C ILE A 343 -12.92 4.97 19.05
N MET A 344 -13.88 5.77 18.59
CA MET A 344 -14.99 6.24 19.43
C MET A 344 -15.78 5.08 20.05
N LEU A 345 -15.98 3.99 19.29
CA LEU A 345 -16.76 2.81 19.72
C LEU A 345 -15.92 1.63 20.23
N SER A 346 -14.66 1.52 19.82
CA SER A 346 -13.82 0.36 20.14
C SER A 346 -12.45 0.76 20.66
N GLY A 347 -12.33 1.98 21.18
CA GLY A 347 -11.10 2.49 21.78
C GLY A 347 -10.64 1.64 22.95
N ASP A 348 -11.55 0.91 23.61
CA ASP A 348 -11.19 0.06 24.73
C ASP A 348 -10.27 -1.09 24.32
N VAL A 349 -10.45 -1.59 23.10
CA VAL A 349 -9.64 -2.64 22.48
C VAL A 349 -8.35 -2.08 21.86
N LEU A 350 -8.29 -0.77 21.63
CA LEU A 350 -7.14 -0.09 21.01
C LEU A 350 -6.21 0.57 22.03
N ALA A 351 -6.66 0.70 23.27
CA ALA A 351 -5.88 1.26 24.37
C ALA A 351 -4.69 0.35 24.69
N ARG A 352 -3.53 0.95 24.94
CA ARG A 352 -2.28 0.23 25.30
C ARG A 352 -1.95 0.33 26.77
N ASP A 353 -2.68 1.18 27.49
CA ASP A 353 -2.52 1.39 28.90
C ASP A 353 -3.89 1.67 29.51
N LYS A 354 -3.99 1.49 30.83
CA LYS A 354 -5.23 1.65 31.57
C LYS A 354 -5.58 3.10 31.88
N THR A 355 -4.84 4.09 31.35
CA THR A 355 -4.95 5.49 31.79
C THR A 355 -6.23 6.18 31.33
N GLY A 356 -7.00 5.58 30.43
CA GLY A 356 -8.18 6.20 29.82
C GLY A 356 -7.84 7.27 28.77
N TYR A 357 -6.57 7.40 28.37
CA TYR A 357 -6.13 8.27 27.27
C TYR A 357 -5.59 7.48 26.10
N LEU A 358 -6.05 7.80 24.90
CA LEU A 358 -5.60 7.19 23.65
C LEU A 358 -5.17 8.28 22.67
N LEU A 359 -3.86 8.36 22.40
CA LEU A 359 -3.33 9.25 21.37
C LEU A 359 -3.34 8.51 20.02
N ALA A 360 -4.20 8.97 19.11
CA ALA A 360 -4.28 8.47 17.75
C ALA A 360 -3.54 9.39 16.80
N ALA A 361 -3.00 8.82 15.71
CA ALA A 361 -2.38 9.57 14.62
C ALA A 361 -3.08 9.31 13.29
N GLU A 362 -2.93 10.22 12.33
CA GLU A 362 -3.51 10.10 10.98
C GLU A 362 -5.03 9.80 10.97
N VAL A 363 -5.78 10.37 11.92
CA VAL A 363 -7.22 10.08 12.12
C VAL A 363 -8.03 10.55 10.90
N PRO A 364 -8.68 9.64 10.15
CA PRO A 364 -9.43 10.03 8.97
C PRO A 364 -10.70 10.81 9.34
N VAL A 365 -10.98 11.88 8.58
CA VAL A 365 -12.16 12.74 8.74
C VAL A 365 -12.89 12.94 7.41
N ASN A 366 -14.20 13.21 7.47
CA ASN A 366 -15.08 13.50 6.32
C ASN A 366 -15.00 12.42 5.23
N ALA A 367 -15.43 11.21 5.57
CA ALA A 367 -15.40 10.06 4.67
C ALA A 367 -14.00 9.80 4.06
N ARG A 368 -12.95 9.99 4.87
CA ARG A 368 -11.52 9.81 4.51
C ARG A 368 -10.99 10.84 3.48
N ARG A 369 -11.63 12.01 3.37
CA ARG A 369 -11.14 13.13 2.53
C ARG A 369 -10.08 13.99 3.21
N GLY A 370 -9.94 13.89 4.54
CA GLY A 370 -8.86 14.50 5.31
C GLY A 370 -8.28 13.53 6.35
N LYS A 371 -7.14 13.89 6.92
CA LYS A 371 -6.51 13.19 8.05
C LYS A 371 -5.97 14.20 9.05
N VAL A 372 -6.32 14.04 10.31
CA VAL A 372 -5.74 14.80 11.42
C VAL A 372 -4.43 14.13 11.82
N ASP A 373 -3.34 14.89 11.99
CA ASP A 373 -2.05 14.32 12.35
C ASP A 373 -2.11 13.62 13.70
N TYR A 374 -2.67 14.25 14.74
CA TYR A 374 -2.89 13.63 16.05
C TYR A 374 -4.22 14.04 16.71
N THR A 375 -4.84 13.11 17.41
CA THR A 375 -6.02 13.37 18.25
C THR A 375 -5.89 12.59 19.54
N LEU A 376 -6.05 13.28 20.67
CA LEU A 376 -6.19 12.64 21.98
C LEU A 376 -7.67 12.35 22.22
N PHE A 377 -7.96 11.07 22.43
CA PHE A 377 -9.25 10.61 22.88
C PHE A 377 -9.20 10.32 24.39
N VAL A 378 -10.27 10.71 25.08
CA VAL A 378 -10.46 10.50 26.52
C VAL A 378 -11.64 9.55 26.71
N ARG A 379 -11.43 8.50 27.51
CA ARG A 379 -12.46 7.52 27.84
C ARG A 379 -13.48 8.14 28.80
N LYS A 380 -14.76 8.01 28.45
CA LYS A 380 -15.94 8.40 29.23
C LYS A 380 -16.82 7.16 29.42
N VAL A 381 -17.36 6.96 30.62
CA VAL A 381 -18.44 6.00 30.88
C VAL A 381 -19.71 6.83 31.10
N PRO A 382 -20.82 6.57 30.37
CA PRO A 382 -22.05 7.30 30.60
C PRO A 382 -22.59 7.07 32.02
N GLU A 383 -23.10 8.12 32.67
CA GLU A 383 -23.55 8.10 34.07
C GLU A 383 -24.61 7.01 34.35
N TYR A 384 -25.51 6.75 33.41
CA TYR A 384 -26.54 5.72 33.53
C TYR A 384 -26.00 4.27 33.48
N MET A 385 -24.70 4.09 33.25
CA MET A 385 -24.01 2.79 33.24
C MET A 385 -22.97 2.66 34.37
N GLU A 386 -22.92 3.59 35.32
CA GLU A 386 -21.93 3.58 36.41
C GLU A 386 -22.09 2.42 37.40
N GLU A 387 -23.31 1.93 37.63
CA GLU A 387 -23.59 0.85 38.58
C GLU A 387 -22.94 -0.49 38.18
N ASP A 388 -22.58 -0.67 36.90
CA ASP A 388 -21.94 -1.87 36.35
C ASP A 388 -20.68 -1.52 35.51
N ALA A 389 -19.98 -0.44 35.88
CA ALA A 389 -18.86 0.13 35.12
C ALA A 389 -17.69 -0.85 34.86
N SER A 390 -17.63 -1.99 35.55
CA SER A 390 -16.66 -3.07 35.33
C SER A 390 -16.88 -3.85 34.03
N SER A 391 -18.11 -3.92 33.50
CA SER A 391 -18.45 -4.72 32.32
C SER A 391 -18.75 -3.89 31.07
N VAL A 392 -18.83 -2.57 31.20
CA VAL A 392 -19.30 -1.67 30.14
C VAL A 392 -18.15 -1.11 29.31
N SER A 393 -18.27 -1.25 27.98
CA SER A 393 -17.38 -0.62 27.00
C SER A 393 -17.54 0.91 27.06
N GLY A 394 -16.45 1.63 27.32
CA GLY A 394 -16.45 3.09 27.41
C GLY A 394 -16.51 3.76 26.04
N LEU A 395 -17.10 4.96 26.00
CA LEU A 395 -17.05 5.84 24.83
C LEU A 395 -15.73 6.61 24.82
N TRP A 396 -15.14 6.77 23.64
CA TRP A 396 -13.87 7.50 23.48
C TRP A 396 -14.10 8.84 22.79
N VAL A 397 -13.95 9.91 23.55
CA VAL A 397 -14.33 11.27 23.16
C VAL A 397 -13.11 12.03 22.64
N PRO A 398 -13.13 12.62 21.44
CA PRO A 398 -12.01 13.45 20.96
C PRO A 398 -11.94 14.76 21.77
N ARG A 399 -10.83 15.01 22.47
CA ARG A 399 -10.69 16.19 23.36
C ARG A 399 -9.56 17.14 22.98
N LEU A 400 -8.55 16.67 22.25
CA LEU A 400 -7.45 17.51 21.77
C LEU A 400 -7.06 17.13 20.35
N VAL A 401 -7.09 18.10 19.45
CA VAL A 401 -6.76 17.98 18.02
C VAL A 401 -5.46 18.72 17.77
N LEU A 402 -4.47 18.01 17.24
CA LEU A 402 -3.12 18.51 17.03
C LEU A 402 -2.68 18.29 15.58
N ASP A 403 -2.14 19.33 14.96
CA ASP A 403 -1.43 19.24 13.69
C ASP A 403 0.09 19.18 13.93
N LEU A 404 0.83 18.38 13.17
CA LEU A 404 2.28 18.29 13.28
C LEU A 404 2.91 19.21 12.25
N LYS A 405 3.78 20.13 12.68
CA LYS A 405 4.57 20.96 11.77
C LYS A 405 6.05 20.67 11.94
N THR A 406 6.63 20.11 10.89
CA THR A 406 8.07 19.90 10.78
C THR A 406 8.73 21.14 10.18
N LYS A 407 9.65 21.76 10.91
CA LYS A 407 10.38 22.95 10.43
C LYS A 407 11.84 22.58 10.20
N THR A 408 12.42 22.95 9.06
CA THR A 408 13.78 22.51 8.69
C THR A 408 14.59 23.69 8.19
N ALA A 409 15.83 23.81 8.65
CA ALA A 409 16.79 24.76 8.12
C ALA A 409 17.78 24.09 7.15
N PHE A 410 18.29 24.89 6.22
CA PHE A 410 19.29 24.45 5.27
C PHE A 410 20.37 25.50 5.08
N ASP A 411 21.60 25.01 5.00
CA ASP A 411 22.70 25.74 4.39
C ASP A 411 22.67 25.46 2.90
N TRP A 412 22.93 26.48 2.09
CA TRP A 412 23.01 26.33 0.65
C TRP A 412 24.21 27.10 0.11
N GLY A 413 24.64 26.72 -1.08
CA GLY A 413 25.69 27.41 -1.82
C GLY A 413 25.39 27.38 -3.30
N ILE A 414 26.30 27.93 -4.09
CA ILE A 414 26.22 27.96 -5.56
C ILE A 414 27.51 27.38 -6.13
N ILE A 415 27.38 26.40 -7.02
CA ILE A 415 28.51 25.81 -7.74
C ILE A 415 28.20 25.77 -9.24
N ALA A 416 29.23 25.98 -10.06
CA ALA A 416 29.16 25.76 -11.50
C ALA A 416 29.50 24.29 -11.79
N LYS A 417 28.57 23.56 -12.40
CA LYS A 417 28.81 22.18 -12.87
C LYS A 417 29.04 22.17 -14.38
N PRO A 418 30.12 21.54 -14.87
CA PRO A 418 30.29 21.36 -16.32
C PRO A 418 29.16 20.47 -16.86
N GLN A 419 28.63 20.80 -18.03
CA GLN A 419 27.64 19.98 -18.71
C GLN A 419 28.37 18.92 -19.53
N ASP A 420 28.08 17.62 -19.30
CA ASP A 420 28.84 16.46 -19.81
C ASP A 420 29.04 16.36 -21.35
N LYS A 421 28.49 17.31 -22.14
CA LYS A 421 28.55 17.32 -23.61
C LYS A 421 28.91 18.68 -24.23
N THR A 422 29.09 19.73 -23.43
CA THR A 422 29.33 21.10 -23.89
C THR A 422 30.35 21.79 -22.97
N LYS A 423 31.13 22.76 -23.48
CA LYS A 423 31.98 23.62 -22.63
C LYS A 423 31.16 24.62 -21.79
N SER A 424 29.86 24.39 -21.62
CA SER A 424 28.96 25.23 -20.83
C SER A 424 28.87 24.72 -19.40
N TYR A 425 28.65 25.64 -18.48
CA TYR A 425 28.41 25.36 -17.07
C TYR A 425 26.94 25.56 -16.75
N ILE A 426 26.39 24.72 -15.89
CA ILE A 426 25.06 24.86 -15.31
C ILE A 426 25.24 25.22 -13.83
N VAL A 427 24.50 26.21 -13.36
CA VAL A 427 24.44 26.57 -11.95
C VAL A 427 23.70 25.47 -11.18
N ASP A 428 24.34 24.93 -10.14
CA ASP A 428 23.70 24.03 -9.17
C ASP A 428 23.79 24.62 -7.77
N PHE A 429 22.76 24.33 -6.98
CA PHE A 429 22.62 24.79 -5.61
C PHE A 429 22.72 23.59 -4.67
N PRO A 430 23.92 23.23 -4.18
CA PRO A 430 24.02 22.24 -3.11
C PRO A 430 23.26 22.75 -1.88
N VAL A 431 22.43 21.87 -1.32
CA VAL A 431 21.64 22.16 -0.12
C VAL A 431 22.02 21.12 0.93
N LYS A 432 22.42 21.58 2.11
CA LYS A 432 22.76 20.75 3.27
C LYS A 432 21.81 21.10 4.40
N ARG A 433 21.16 20.08 4.96
CA ARG A 433 20.29 20.26 6.13
C ARG A 433 21.13 20.55 7.38
N ARG A 434 20.68 21.48 8.21
CA ARG A 434 21.22 21.75 9.55
C ARG A 434 20.10 21.85 10.59
N ALA A 435 20.47 21.90 11.87
CA ALA A 435 19.55 22.23 12.94
C ALA A 435 19.13 23.70 12.87
N LEU A 436 17.95 24.00 13.38
CA LEU A 436 17.52 25.38 13.60
C LEU A 436 18.35 25.99 14.73
N THR A 437 18.74 27.25 14.57
CA THR A 437 19.29 28.06 15.66
C THR A 437 18.19 28.38 16.68
N ASP A 438 18.56 28.87 17.86
CA ASP A 438 17.56 29.21 18.88
C ASP A 438 16.72 30.42 18.46
N THR A 439 17.33 31.42 17.81
CA THR A 439 16.63 32.58 17.26
C THR A 439 15.63 32.21 16.16
N GLU A 440 16.01 31.32 15.23
CA GLU A 440 15.10 30.80 14.20
C GLU A 440 13.96 30.01 14.83
N TRP A 441 14.26 29.18 15.84
CA TRP A 441 13.26 28.37 16.55
C TRP A 441 12.25 29.23 17.30
N ASP A 442 12.71 30.24 18.03
CA ASP A 442 11.86 31.19 18.74
C ASP A 442 10.98 32.01 17.78
N THR A 443 11.53 32.38 16.63
CA THR A 443 10.78 33.09 15.57
C THR A 443 9.65 32.20 15.02
N ILE A 444 9.95 30.93 14.74
CA ILE A 444 8.95 29.94 14.32
C ILE A 444 7.86 29.79 15.37
N ILE A 445 8.23 29.65 16.65
CA ILE A 445 7.27 29.52 17.75
C ILE A 445 6.36 30.73 17.79
N LYS A 446 6.90 31.95 17.79
CA LYS A 446 6.12 33.21 17.85
C LYS A 446 5.12 33.33 16.71
N ASN A 447 5.47 32.85 15.53
CA ASN A 447 4.62 32.89 14.33
C ASN A 447 3.66 31.71 14.19
N THR A 448 3.57 30.83 15.19
CA THR A 448 2.69 29.66 15.19
C THR A 448 1.55 29.85 16.22
N PRO A 449 0.27 29.63 15.85
CA PRO A 449 -0.22 29.28 14.51
C PRO A 449 -0.25 30.48 13.56
N ASP A 450 -0.13 30.20 12.25
CA ASP A 450 -0.63 31.13 11.24
C ASP A 450 -2.14 30.97 10.99
N ALA A 451 -2.76 31.90 10.26
CA ALA A 451 -4.20 31.89 10.01
C ALA A 451 -4.70 30.65 9.23
N THR A 452 -3.84 30.06 8.40
CA THR A 452 -4.17 28.85 7.63
C THR A 452 -4.11 27.63 8.51
N GLU A 453 -3.06 27.53 9.34
CA GLU A 453 -2.89 26.47 10.33
C GLU A 453 -4.04 26.47 11.34
N LEU A 454 -4.45 27.65 11.83
CA LEU A 454 -5.61 27.82 12.71
C LEU A 454 -6.88 27.26 12.07
N LYS A 455 -7.25 27.76 10.89
CA LYS A 455 -8.46 27.34 10.15
C LYS A 455 -8.46 25.84 9.84
N GLN A 456 -7.31 25.26 9.52
CA GLN A 456 -7.17 23.83 9.25
C GLN A 456 -7.50 22.99 10.49
N VAL A 457 -6.90 23.30 11.64
CA VAL A 457 -7.13 22.54 12.88
C VAL A 457 -8.56 22.73 13.39
N GLU A 458 -9.13 23.92 13.26
CA GLU A 458 -10.55 24.19 13.58
C GLU A 458 -11.48 23.33 12.73
N SER A 459 -11.29 23.31 11.42
CA SER A 459 -12.09 22.49 10.51
C SER A 459 -11.99 20.99 10.85
N TYR A 460 -10.82 20.50 11.25
CA TYR A 460 -10.64 19.12 11.69
C TYR A 460 -11.36 18.82 13.00
N ALA A 461 -11.27 19.72 13.98
CA ALA A 461 -11.96 19.59 15.25
C ALA A 461 -13.49 19.54 15.08
N ASP A 462 -14.04 20.44 14.28
CA ASP A 462 -15.49 20.54 14.06
C ASP A 462 -16.03 19.27 13.40
N VAL A 463 -15.33 18.74 12.39
CA VAL A 463 -15.74 17.50 11.70
C VAL A 463 -15.63 16.29 12.63
N LEU A 464 -14.58 16.17 13.44
CA LEU A 464 -14.45 15.08 14.41
C LEU A 464 -15.58 15.09 15.44
N LEU A 465 -15.94 16.28 15.93
CA LEU A 465 -17.04 16.44 16.90
C LEU A 465 -18.40 16.15 16.26
N GLN A 466 -18.61 16.55 15.01
CA GLN A 466 -19.82 16.17 14.26
C GLN A 466 -19.92 14.65 14.06
N GLU A 467 -18.82 13.99 13.67
CA GLU A 467 -18.78 12.53 13.55
C GLU A 467 -19.07 11.86 14.90
N TYR A 468 -18.49 12.36 15.99
CA TYR A 468 -18.78 11.87 17.35
C TYR A 468 -20.26 11.97 17.69
N ARG A 469 -20.87 13.15 17.57
CA ARG A 469 -22.30 13.39 17.87
C ARG A 469 -23.24 12.52 17.03
N ALA A 470 -22.86 12.23 15.78
CA ALA A 470 -23.64 11.35 14.91
C ALA A 470 -23.65 9.89 15.39
N ILE A 471 -22.59 9.46 16.09
CA ILE A 471 -22.36 8.08 16.55
C ILE A 471 -22.85 7.91 18.00
N ALA A 472 -22.44 8.79 18.90
CA ALA A 472 -22.78 8.77 20.32
C ALA A 472 -24.07 9.55 20.58
N ARG A 473 -25.18 9.12 19.95
CA ARG A 473 -26.49 9.79 20.07
C ARG A 473 -27.06 9.76 21.49
N ASP A 474 -26.66 8.75 22.24
CA ASP A 474 -27.10 8.51 23.62
C ASP A 474 -26.17 9.15 24.66
N ASP A 475 -25.09 9.82 24.23
CA ASP A 475 -24.27 10.64 25.14
C ASP A 475 -25.06 11.90 25.49
N LEU A 476 -25.50 11.99 26.75
CA LEU A 476 -26.31 13.10 27.27
C LEU A 476 -25.54 14.42 27.31
N ASP A 477 -24.21 14.36 27.34
CA ASP A 477 -23.33 15.53 27.42
C ASP A 477 -22.16 15.40 26.43
N PRO A 478 -22.44 15.54 25.12
CA PRO A 478 -21.41 15.48 24.10
C PRO A 478 -20.57 16.77 24.12
N PRO A 479 -19.26 16.71 23.86
CA PRO A 479 -18.40 17.89 23.83
C PRO A 479 -18.93 18.97 22.87
N ALA A 480 -19.07 20.20 23.37
CA ALA A 480 -19.38 21.37 22.55
C ALA A 480 -18.19 21.75 21.67
N SER A 481 -16.97 21.67 22.22
CA SER A 481 -15.72 22.01 21.55
C SER A 481 -14.57 21.07 21.97
N SER A 482 -13.39 21.25 21.37
CA SER A 482 -12.17 20.50 21.72
C SER A 482 -10.96 21.42 21.74
N LEU A 483 -9.92 21.05 22.49
CA LEU A 483 -8.65 21.77 22.48
C LEU A 483 -7.97 21.64 21.11
N LYS A 484 -7.29 22.70 20.71
CA LYS A 484 -6.66 22.83 19.39
C LYS A 484 -5.21 23.26 19.58
N GLY A 485 -4.31 22.67 18.81
CA GLY A 485 -2.90 23.06 18.88
C GLY A 485 -2.02 22.52 17.77
N ILE A 486 -0.75 22.87 17.84
CA ILE A 486 0.29 22.45 16.89
C ILE A 486 1.47 21.83 17.64
N ILE A 487 1.90 20.66 17.18
CA ILE A 487 3.18 20.06 17.58
C ILE A 487 4.26 20.60 16.63
N LEU A 488 5.23 21.34 17.16
CA LEU A 488 6.40 21.80 16.42
C LEU A 488 7.57 20.84 16.64
N VAL A 489 8.24 20.42 15.56
CA VAL A 489 9.46 19.60 15.63
C VAL A 489 10.52 20.11 14.66
N ASP A 490 11.78 20.20 15.12
CA ASP A 490 12.92 20.43 14.23
C ASP A 490 13.17 19.21 13.33
N GLY A 491 13.21 19.43 12.02
CA GLY A 491 13.47 18.43 11.01
C GLY A 491 14.86 17.77 11.10
N HIS A 492 15.78 18.38 11.84
CA HIS A 492 17.10 17.82 12.14
C HIS A 492 17.07 16.78 13.27
N ASP A 493 16.11 16.87 14.20
CA ASP A 493 16.01 15.94 15.33
C ASP A 493 15.71 14.51 14.88
N PHE A 494 16.17 13.55 15.68
CA PHE A 494 15.92 12.13 15.41
C PHE A 494 14.46 11.78 15.73
N PRO A 495 13.62 11.42 14.74
CA PRO A 495 12.18 11.20 14.99
C PRO A 495 11.90 10.11 16.02
N SER A 496 12.79 9.11 16.14
CA SER A 496 12.67 8.06 17.14
C SER A 496 12.73 8.58 18.57
N ARG A 497 13.43 9.70 18.80
CA ARG A 497 13.55 10.32 20.12
C ARG A 497 12.28 11.10 20.47
N SER A 498 11.85 12.01 19.60
CA SER A 498 10.62 12.80 19.80
C SER A 498 9.38 11.91 19.93
N ARG A 499 9.31 10.83 19.15
CA ARG A 499 8.20 9.87 19.24
C ARG A 499 8.09 9.18 20.60
N ARG A 500 9.21 8.72 21.18
CA ARG A 500 9.21 7.97 22.46
C ARG A 500 8.57 8.76 23.60
N VAL A 501 8.58 10.08 23.49
CA VAL A 501 8.06 10.99 24.50
C VAL A 501 6.72 11.61 24.12
N LEU A 502 6.34 11.61 22.84
CA LEU A 502 5.16 12.30 22.32
C LEU A 502 3.88 11.96 23.10
N THR A 503 3.56 10.67 23.26
CA THR A 503 2.32 10.25 23.94
C THR A 503 2.28 10.75 25.39
N ARG A 504 3.38 10.59 26.14
CA ARG A 504 3.46 11.08 27.53
C ARG A 504 3.39 12.60 27.60
N PHE A 505 4.05 13.28 26.66
CA PHE A 505 4.09 14.73 26.61
C PHE A 505 2.70 15.32 26.30
N VAL A 506 1.98 14.77 25.32
CA VAL A 506 0.60 15.20 25.01
C VAL A 506 -0.34 14.95 26.20
N LYS A 507 -0.25 13.78 26.85
CA LYS A 507 -1.04 13.49 28.07
C LYS A 507 -0.74 14.48 29.19
N ALA A 508 0.54 14.79 29.43
CA ALA A 508 0.95 15.75 30.46
C ALA A 508 0.47 17.18 30.17
N VAL A 509 0.52 17.63 28.91
CA VAL A 509 0.00 18.93 28.50
C VAL A 509 -1.51 19.01 28.73
N PHE A 510 -2.25 17.96 28.35
CA PHE A 510 -3.70 17.91 28.58
C PHE A 510 -4.05 18.01 30.07
N GLU A 511 -3.37 17.23 30.93
CA GLU A 511 -3.61 17.25 32.37
C GLU A 511 -3.22 18.57 33.04
N TYR A 512 -2.12 19.19 32.58
CA TYR A 512 -1.73 20.50 33.07
C TYR A 512 -2.84 21.53 32.81
N ILE A 513 -3.32 21.61 31.57
CA ILE A 513 -4.38 22.55 31.17
C ILE A 513 -5.65 22.29 31.98
N ARG A 514 -6.03 21.01 32.15
CA ARG A 514 -7.19 20.64 32.97
C ARG A 514 -7.07 21.16 34.40
N SER A 515 -5.91 20.94 35.04
CA SER A 515 -5.64 21.39 36.40
C SER A 515 -5.65 22.92 36.51
N ASP A 516 -5.03 23.61 35.57
CA ASP A 516 -4.91 25.08 35.51
C ASP A 516 -6.29 25.72 35.36
N ILE A 517 -7.14 25.21 34.46
CA ILE A 517 -8.50 25.71 34.31
C ILE A 517 -9.38 25.38 35.51
N SER A 518 -9.26 24.19 36.11
CA SER A 518 -9.98 23.88 37.36
C SER A 518 -9.64 24.87 38.47
N GLU A 519 -8.37 25.26 38.59
CA GLU A 519 -7.94 26.29 39.55
C GLU A 519 -8.54 27.67 39.22
N LEU A 520 -8.52 28.07 37.94
CA LEU A 520 -9.13 29.33 37.50
C LEU A 520 -10.65 29.36 37.75
N GLN A 521 -11.36 28.29 37.43
CA GLN A 521 -12.81 28.18 37.68
C GLN A 521 -13.13 28.20 39.17
N SER A 522 -12.28 27.60 40.02
CA SER A 522 -12.47 27.65 41.47
C SER A 522 -12.32 29.06 42.05
N LYS A 523 -11.54 29.93 41.38
CA LYS A 523 -11.34 31.33 41.79
C LYS A 523 -12.43 32.26 41.25
N ASP A 524 -13.02 31.93 40.10
CA ASP A 524 -14.07 32.72 39.46
C ASP A 524 -15.13 31.79 38.81
N PRO A 525 -16.08 31.24 39.60
CA PRO A 525 -17.02 30.23 39.12
C PRO A 525 -18.01 30.72 38.06
N ASP A 526 -18.40 31.99 38.15
CA ASP A 526 -19.33 32.65 37.22
C ASP A 526 -18.59 33.37 36.08
N GLY A 527 -17.25 33.35 36.13
CA GLY A 527 -16.38 34.01 35.19
C GLY A 527 -16.24 33.25 33.88
N LYS A 528 -16.23 34.01 32.78
CA LYS A 528 -15.77 33.52 31.49
C LYS A 528 -14.26 33.29 31.58
N ILE A 529 -13.81 32.04 31.42
CA ILE A 529 -12.38 31.71 31.49
C ILE A 529 -11.76 31.91 30.12
N GLU A 530 -10.84 32.85 30.01
CA GLU A 530 -10.04 33.06 28.80
C GLU A 530 -8.66 32.40 28.98
N TYR A 531 -8.43 31.32 28.24
CA TYR A 531 -7.15 30.61 28.27
C TYR A 531 -6.25 31.16 27.16
N PRO A 532 -5.08 31.73 27.49
CA PRO A 532 -4.21 32.36 26.50
C PRO A 532 -3.49 31.30 25.65
N ARG A 533 -2.92 31.77 24.54
CA ARG A 533 -1.98 30.97 23.74
C ARG A 533 -0.83 30.52 24.64
N THR A 534 -0.70 29.21 24.81
CA THR A 534 0.26 28.62 25.76
C THR A 534 1.26 27.71 25.05
N LEU A 535 2.52 27.83 25.44
CA LEU A 535 3.63 27.04 24.90
C LEU A 535 4.06 26.00 25.95
N PHE A 536 4.10 24.75 25.54
CA PHE A 536 4.59 23.66 26.38
C PHE A 536 5.92 23.12 25.86
N GLU A 537 6.81 22.84 26.80
CA GLU A 537 8.12 22.24 26.56
C GLU A 537 8.22 20.88 27.25
N PRO A 538 8.85 19.88 26.61
CA PRO A 538 9.02 18.57 27.22
C PRO A 538 10.15 18.59 28.28
N THR A 539 9.88 18.10 29.48
CA THR A 539 10.84 18.03 30.59
C THR A 539 11.75 16.79 30.46
N PHE A 540 12.89 16.92 29.75
CA PHE A 540 13.89 15.83 29.61
C PHE A 540 15.33 16.30 29.73
N SER A 541 16.24 15.38 30.07
CA SER A 541 17.68 15.64 30.29
C SER A 541 18.51 15.94 29.03
N TRP A 542 17.91 15.90 27.84
CA TRP A 542 18.60 16.09 26.56
C TRP A 542 17.87 17.12 25.70
N SER A 543 18.62 17.92 24.94
CA SER A 543 18.09 19.01 24.11
C SER A 543 17.24 18.46 22.95
N LEU A 544 15.92 18.49 23.10
CA LEU A 544 14.95 18.18 22.05
C LEU A 544 14.21 19.44 21.63
N LYS A 545 14.27 19.81 20.34
CA LYS A 545 13.49 20.92 19.77
C LYS A 545 12.11 20.42 19.35
N MET A 546 11.30 20.19 20.38
CA MET A 546 9.88 19.83 20.26
C MET A 546 9.05 20.70 21.18
N ARG A 547 7.93 21.25 20.68
CA ARG A 547 7.01 22.09 21.46
C ARG A 547 5.57 21.77 21.11
N ILE A 548 4.65 22.01 22.04
CA ILE A 548 3.21 22.03 21.75
C ILE A 548 2.73 23.45 21.98
N VAL A 549 2.13 24.05 20.94
CA VAL A 549 1.47 25.36 21.01
C VAL A 549 -0.03 25.11 21.09
N ILE A 550 -0.65 25.47 22.20
CA ILE A 550 -2.10 25.43 22.37
C ILE A 550 -2.68 26.79 21.99
N PHE A 551 -3.73 26.76 21.18
CA PHE A 551 -4.40 27.97 20.70
C PHE A 551 -5.18 28.62 21.84
N PRO A 552 -5.38 29.95 21.79
CA PRO A 552 -6.24 30.60 22.76
C PRO A 552 -7.68 30.09 22.60
N PHE A 553 -8.39 29.94 23.72
CA PHE A 553 -9.81 29.58 23.72
C PHE A 553 -10.51 30.19 24.92
N THR A 554 -11.82 30.09 24.91
CA THR A 554 -12.67 30.60 25.98
C THR A 554 -13.63 29.52 26.40
N LEU A 555 -13.83 29.39 27.71
CA LEU A 555 -14.93 28.63 28.30
C LEU A 555 -16.01 29.55 28.84
N SER A 556 -17.24 29.25 28.46
CA SER A 556 -18.43 29.92 29.00
C SER A 556 -18.66 29.48 30.45
N PRO A 557 -19.26 30.34 31.30
CA PRO A 557 -19.57 29.97 32.68
C PRO A 557 -20.44 28.70 32.80
N ASP A 558 -21.33 28.48 31.82
CA ASP A 558 -22.21 27.32 31.76
C ASP A 558 -21.49 26.01 31.36
N GLU A 559 -20.25 26.09 30.87
CA GLU A 559 -19.47 24.92 30.44
C GLU A 559 -18.56 24.46 31.59
N SER A 560 -18.93 23.36 32.25
CA SER A 560 -18.12 22.81 33.34
C SER A 560 -16.77 22.32 32.81
N VAL A 561 -15.69 22.47 33.61
CA VAL A 561 -14.38 21.89 33.26
C VAL A 561 -14.46 20.37 33.10
N GLN A 562 -15.35 19.70 33.84
CA GLN A 562 -15.56 18.26 33.68
C GLN A 562 -16.20 17.92 32.33
N ASN A 563 -17.06 18.78 31.79
CA ASN A 563 -17.70 18.56 30.51
C ASN A 563 -16.75 18.92 29.35
N PHE A 564 -15.89 19.93 29.49
CA PHE A 564 -14.93 20.34 28.45
C PHE A 564 -13.63 19.52 28.46
N LEU A 565 -13.05 19.27 29.64
CA LEU A 565 -11.83 18.50 29.88
C LEU A 565 -12.09 17.42 30.93
N PRO A 566 -12.84 16.36 30.57
CA PRO A 566 -13.17 15.30 31.51
C PRO A 566 -11.91 14.63 32.03
N GLN A 567 -11.97 14.22 33.30
CA GLN A 567 -11.00 13.27 33.83
C GLN A 567 -11.15 11.95 33.07
N ALA A 568 -10.04 11.38 32.62
CA ALA A 568 -10.09 10.08 31.96
C ALA A 568 -10.57 9.00 32.93
N PHE A 569 -11.59 8.24 32.53
CA PHE A 569 -11.99 7.05 33.25
C PHE A 569 -11.02 5.91 32.91
N PRO A 570 -10.19 5.44 33.87
CA PRO A 570 -9.24 4.38 33.60
C PRO A 570 -9.95 3.06 33.30
N GLN A 571 -9.29 2.20 32.53
CA GLN A 571 -9.77 0.83 32.31
C GLN A 571 -9.38 -0.07 33.47
N GLN A 572 -10.25 -1.00 33.86
CA GLN A 572 -9.93 -1.99 34.88
C GLN A 572 -8.93 -3.04 34.36
N SER A 573 -9.16 -3.55 33.17
CA SER A 573 -8.31 -4.48 32.43
C SER A 573 -8.15 -4.03 30.98
N LEU A 574 -7.05 -4.43 30.35
CA LEU A 574 -6.91 -4.31 28.91
C LEU A 574 -7.71 -5.46 28.28
N VAL A 575 -8.40 -5.20 27.18
CA VAL A 575 -9.12 -6.24 26.46
C VAL A 575 -8.11 -7.15 25.75
N GLU A 576 -8.01 -8.39 26.21
CA GLU A 576 -7.20 -9.41 25.55
C GLU A 576 -8.02 -10.07 24.45
N LEU A 577 -7.45 -10.16 23.25
CA LEU A 577 -8.13 -10.76 22.10
C LEU A 577 -7.81 -12.24 22.03
N ASN A 578 -8.73 -13.10 22.47
CA ASN A 578 -8.60 -14.53 22.27
C ASN A 578 -9.24 -14.95 20.92
N PRO A 579 -8.45 -15.37 19.91
CA PRO A 579 -9.01 -15.80 18.62
C PRO A 579 -9.82 -17.11 18.71
N PHE A 580 -9.70 -17.88 19.80
CA PHE A 580 -10.39 -19.15 20.00
C PHE A 580 -11.60 -19.04 20.95
N GLU A 581 -11.91 -17.84 21.45
CA GLU A 581 -13.00 -17.63 22.43
C GLU A 581 -14.36 -18.18 21.94
N ASN A 582 -14.61 -18.08 20.63
CA ASN A 582 -15.86 -18.48 20.00
C ASN A 582 -15.81 -19.89 19.36
N ARG A 583 -14.72 -20.65 19.53
CA ARG A 583 -14.53 -21.98 18.92
C ARG A 583 -15.59 -22.96 19.45
N LYS A 584 -16.23 -23.71 18.54
CA LYS A 584 -17.26 -24.70 18.85
C LYS A 584 -16.76 -26.10 18.52
N GLU A 585 -16.96 -27.08 19.39
CA GLU A 585 -16.61 -28.47 19.09
C GLU A 585 -17.30 -28.97 17.80
N ASP A 586 -16.53 -29.58 16.90
CA ASP A 586 -16.98 -30.24 15.67
C ASP A 586 -16.06 -31.42 15.33
N LEU A 587 -16.33 -32.13 14.23
CA LEU A 587 -15.61 -33.36 13.85
C LEU A 587 -14.34 -33.11 13.03
N GLY A 588 -14.19 -31.90 12.48
CA GLY A 588 -13.05 -31.54 11.63
C GLY A 588 -11.88 -30.99 12.44
N HIS A 589 -10.70 -30.94 11.82
CA HIS A 589 -9.58 -30.15 12.33
C HIS A 589 -9.29 -28.99 11.38
N PHE A 590 -9.61 -27.76 11.80
CA PHE A 590 -9.54 -26.57 10.98
C PHE A 590 -8.27 -25.76 11.26
N ILE A 591 -7.39 -25.71 10.27
CA ILE A 591 -6.14 -24.95 10.28
C ILE A 591 -6.29 -23.68 9.44
N LEU A 592 -6.24 -22.52 10.07
CA LEU A 592 -6.19 -21.22 9.39
C LEU A 592 -4.73 -20.82 9.11
N TYR A 593 -4.33 -20.87 7.85
CA TYR A 593 -2.99 -20.50 7.41
C TYR A 593 -2.95 -19.06 6.88
N LEU A 594 -2.34 -18.17 7.66
CA LEU A 594 -2.25 -16.74 7.37
C LEU A 594 -0.85 -16.34 6.98
N THR A 595 -0.72 -15.32 6.14
CA THR A 595 0.58 -14.76 5.78
C THR A 595 0.58 -13.25 5.95
N GLY A 596 1.55 -12.73 6.71
CA GLY A 596 1.73 -11.29 6.86
C GLY A 596 2.52 -10.72 5.68
N ASP A 597 2.03 -9.66 5.04
CA ASP A 597 2.77 -9.01 3.93
C ASP A 597 3.90 -8.09 4.46
N ASP A 598 4.62 -7.34 3.62
CA ASP A 598 5.41 -6.17 4.07
C ASP A 598 4.76 -4.87 3.56
N ILE A 599 5.21 -3.70 4.02
CA ILE A 599 4.59 -2.37 3.71
C ILE A 599 4.52 -2.03 2.21
N ASN A 600 5.35 -2.66 1.38
CA ASN A 600 5.58 -2.24 0.00
C ASN A 600 5.14 -3.32 -0.99
N SER A 601 4.93 -2.94 -2.25
CA SER A 601 4.56 -3.87 -3.33
C SER A 601 5.45 -5.13 -3.45
N PRO A 602 6.78 -5.09 -3.20
CA PRO A 602 7.60 -6.30 -3.15
C PRO A 602 7.16 -7.24 -2.02
N GLY A 603 6.80 -6.67 -0.87
CA GLY A 603 6.26 -7.33 0.32
C GLY A 603 4.96 -8.08 0.06
N ASP A 604 3.95 -7.39 -0.50
CA ASP A 604 2.66 -8.01 -0.82
C ASP A 604 2.83 -9.25 -1.71
N SER A 605 3.59 -9.09 -2.80
CA SER A 605 3.85 -10.21 -3.71
C SER A 605 4.71 -11.31 -3.08
N ALA A 606 5.62 -10.96 -2.16
CA ALA A 606 6.43 -11.92 -1.42
C ALA A 606 5.59 -12.71 -0.42
N GLY A 607 4.72 -12.05 0.34
CA GLY A 607 3.74 -12.67 1.22
C GLY A 607 2.90 -13.67 0.46
N TRP A 608 2.23 -13.22 -0.61
CA TRP A 608 1.41 -14.09 -1.45
C TRP A 608 2.16 -15.32 -2.01
N ILE A 609 3.38 -15.14 -2.53
CA ILE A 609 4.19 -16.26 -3.05
C ILE A 609 4.57 -17.21 -1.91
N SER A 610 4.94 -16.67 -0.75
CA SER A 610 5.31 -17.48 0.42
C SER A 610 4.14 -18.25 0.99
N GLN A 611 2.93 -17.68 0.98
CA GLN A 611 1.72 -18.33 1.42
C GLN A 611 1.48 -19.62 0.65
N HIS A 612 1.48 -19.55 -0.68
CA HIS A 612 1.16 -20.70 -1.52
C HIS A 612 2.33 -21.68 -1.64
N TRP A 613 3.57 -21.19 -1.65
CA TRP A 613 4.75 -22.06 -1.72
C TRP A 613 4.97 -22.82 -0.40
N ASN A 614 5.02 -22.11 0.74
CA ASN A 614 5.17 -22.77 2.04
C ASN A 614 3.90 -23.54 2.40
N GLY A 615 2.72 -23.04 2.04
CA GLY A 615 1.44 -23.70 2.29
C GLY A 615 1.31 -25.05 1.58
N LEU A 616 1.77 -25.15 0.33
CA LEU A 616 1.83 -26.45 -0.37
C LEU A 616 2.83 -27.41 0.30
N GLN A 617 3.95 -26.89 0.82
CA GLN A 617 4.92 -27.68 1.57
C GLN A 617 4.30 -28.20 2.88
N PHE A 618 3.62 -27.33 3.61
CA PHE A 618 2.90 -27.65 4.84
C PHE A 618 1.83 -28.72 4.57
N ALA A 619 0.97 -28.53 3.56
CA ALA A 619 -0.03 -29.53 3.18
C ALA A 619 0.59 -30.90 2.85
N TYR A 620 1.73 -30.93 2.15
CA TYR A 620 2.44 -32.18 1.88
C TYR A 620 2.92 -32.87 3.17
N GLU A 621 3.45 -32.10 4.11
CA GLU A 621 3.95 -32.60 5.39
C GLU A 621 2.81 -33.12 6.26
N SER A 622 1.73 -32.34 6.42
CA SER A 622 0.53 -32.73 7.16
C SER A 622 -0.11 -34.00 6.58
N ALA A 623 -0.28 -34.08 5.25
CA ALA A 623 -0.83 -35.26 4.59
C ALA A 623 0.03 -36.51 4.80
N LYS A 624 1.36 -36.34 4.82
CA LYS A 624 2.27 -37.46 5.06
C LYS A 624 2.26 -37.90 6.52
N GLU A 625 2.22 -36.96 7.45
CA GLU A 625 2.25 -37.23 8.90
C GLU A 625 0.96 -37.91 9.38
N HIS A 626 -0.19 -37.42 8.93
CA HIS A 626 -1.51 -37.91 9.35
C HIS A 626 -2.08 -38.99 8.42
N GLY A 627 -1.39 -39.30 7.31
CA GLY A 627 -1.78 -40.37 6.40
C GLY A 627 -3.00 -40.08 5.52
N TYR A 628 -3.30 -38.80 5.24
CA TYR A 628 -4.41 -38.40 4.35
C TYR A 628 -4.20 -38.94 2.93
N LYS A 629 -5.21 -39.62 2.39
CA LYS A 629 -5.10 -40.32 1.09
C LYS A 629 -5.75 -39.53 -0.04
N SER A 630 -6.88 -38.89 0.23
CA SER A 630 -7.62 -38.06 -0.72
C SER A 630 -7.49 -36.58 -0.35
N VAL A 631 -7.03 -35.77 -1.30
CA VAL A 631 -6.84 -34.32 -1.10
C VAL A 631 -7.56 -33.53 -2.19
N VAL A 632 -8.36 -32.55 -1.79
CA VAL A 632 -9.01 -31.59 -2.69
C VAL A 632 -8.56 -30.16 -2.39
N TRP A 633 -8.39 -29.36 -3.43
CA TRP A 633 -8.11 -27.93 -3.34
C TRP A 633 -9.25 -27.14 -3.97
N ILE A 634 -10.01 -26.44 -3.13
CA ILE A 634 -11.09 -25.54 -3.51
C ILE A 634 -10.51 -24.14 -3.77
N ASP A 635 -10.55 -23.73 -5.04
CA ASP A 635 -10.10 -22.44 -5.53
C ASP A 635 -11.29 -21.53 -5.79
N LEU A 636 -11.57 -20.65 -4.82
CA LEU A 636 -12.69 -19.72 -4.89
C LEU A 636 -12.46 -18.58 -5.90
N ALA A 637 -11.20 -18.34 -6.28
CA ALA A 637 -10.81 -17.17 -7.06
C ALA A 637 -10.16 -17.53 -8.40
N GLY A 638 -10.23 -18.78 -8.87
CA GLY A 638 -9.76 -19.21 -10.20
C GLY A 638 -8.26 -18.99 -10.43
N GLN A 639 -7.46 -19.11 -9.37
CA GLN A 639 -6.02 -18.95 -9.42
C GLN A 639 -5.29 -20.13 -10.10
N PHE A 640 -5.87 -21.33 -10.10
CA PHE A 640 -5.20 -22.60 -10.46
C PHE A 640 -5.81 -23.36 -11.64
N THR A 641 -6.59 -22.68 -12.48
CA THR A 641 -7.46 -23.28 -13.53
C THR A 641 -6.76 -24.05 -14.65
N ASP A 642 -5.48 -23.77 -14.96
CA ASP A 642 -4.69 -24.50 -15.97
C ASP A 642 -3.41 -25.03 -15.31
N ASP A 643 -3.04 -26.28 -15.59
CA ASP A 643 -1.87 -26.97 -15.01
C ASP A 643 -0.56 -26.19 -15.12
N VAL A 644 -0.34 -25.50 -16.25
CA VAL A 644 0.87 -24.71 -16.48
C VAL A 644 0.82 -23.43 -15.65
N ILE A 645 -0.35 -22.78 -15.58
CA ILE A 645 -0.56 -21.61 -14.72
C ILE A 645 -0.38 -21.99 -13.26
N ARG A 646 -1.04 -23.05 -12.80
CA ARG A 646 -0.91 -23.63 -11.45
C ARG A 646 0.54 -23.93 -11.12
N SER A 647 1.27 -24.59 -12.02
CA SER A 647 2.69 -24.89 -11.82
C SER A 647 3.55 -23.64 -11.70
N ALA A 648 3.27 -22.61 -12.51
CA ALA A 648 3.94 -21.32 -12.43
C ALA A 648 3.63 -20.62 -11.11
N VAL A 649 2.35 -20.47 -10.78
CA VAL A 649 1.84 -19.84 -9.55
C VAL A 649 2.44 -20.48 -8.29
N LEU A 650 2.31 -21.81 -8.13
CA LEU A 650 2.83 -22.56 -6.99
C LEU A 650 4.36 -22.70 -7.00
N ARG A 651 5.04 -22.13 -8.01
CA ARG A 651 6.49 -22.16 -8.17
C ARG A 651 7.04 -23.58 -8.05
N LEU A 652 6.35 -24.57 -8.63
CA LEU A 652 6.67 -26.00 -8.49
C LEU A 652 8.12 -26.32 -8.86
N GLY A 653 8.77 -25.50 -9.70
CA GLY A 653 10.17 -25.67 -10.06
C GLY A 653 11.17 -25.51 -8.92
N PHE A 654 10.75 -24.93 -7.80
CA PHE A 654 11.54 -24.76 -6.59
C PHE A 654 11.23 -25.82 -5.52
N HIS A 655 10.23 -26.69 -5.74
CA HIS A 655 9.88 -27.77 -4.83
C HIS A 655 10.62 -29.08 -5.15
N HIS A 656 10.82 -29.90 -4.11
CA HIS A 656 11.32 -31.26 -4.26
C HIS A 656 10.35 -32.14 -5.08
N ASN A 657 10.87 -33.21 -5.69
CA ASN A 657 10.07 -34.14 -6.52
C ASN A 657 8.83 -34.68 -5.80
N LYS A 658 8.94 -34.99 -4.50
CA LYS A 658 7.84 -35.56 -3.71
C LYS A 658 6.67 -34.58 -3.59
N VAL A 659 6.95 -33.31 -3.27
CA VAL A 659 5.92 -32.26 -3.17
C VAL A 659 5.30 -31.98 -4.55
N ARG A 660 6.10 -32.04 -5.63
CA ARG A 660 5.58 -31.93 -7.00
C ARG A 660 4.66 -33.09 -7.37
N GLN A 661 4.94 -34.30 -6.90
CA GLN A 661 4.08 -35.47 -7.12
C GLN A 661 2.80 -35.36 -6.29
N PHE A 662 2.91 -34.93 -5.04
CA PHE A 662 1.76 -34.62 -4.18
C PHE A 662 0.83 -33.58 -4.82
N CYS A 663 1.36 -32.46 -5.32
CA CYS A 663 0.56 -31.45 -6.00
C CYS A 663 -0.22 -32.00 -7.22
N LYS A 664 0.26 -33.07 -7.86
CA LYS A 664 -0.45 -33.75 -8.96
C LYS A 664 -1.55 -34.69 -8.49
N SER A 665 -1.46 -35.22 -7.27
CA SER A 665 -2.49 -36.09 -6.69
C SER A 665 -3.65 -35.29 -6.07
N ILE A 666 -3.47 -33.98 -5.85
CA ILE A 666 -4.54 -33.09 -5.39
C ILE A 666 -5.57 -32.89 -6.52
N SER A 667 -6.84 -33.08 -6.19
CA SER A 667 -7.98 -32.71 -7.04
C SER A 667 -8.24 -31.20 -6.94
N PHE A 668 -8.09 -30.44 -8.02
CA PHE A 668 -8.33 -29.00 -8.01
C PHE A 668 -9.73 -28.68 -8.50
N MET A 669 -10.45 -27.87 -7.72
CA MET A 669 -11.82 -27.45 -7.98
C MET A 669 -11.89 -25.94 -8.08
N ASP A 670 -12.26 -25.42 -9.25
CA ASP A 670 -12.47 -23.99 -9.46
C ASP A 670 -13.96 -23.67 -9.29
N LEU A 671 -14.29 -22.76 -8.36
CA LEU A 671 -15.65 -22.27 -8.13
C LEU A 671 -15.81 -20.80 -8.56
N SER A 672 -14.80 -20.21 -9.18
CA SER A 672 -14.75 -18.76 -9.41
C SER A 672 -15.80 -18.26 -10.40
N VAL A 673 -16.24 -19.08 -11.35
CA VAL A 673 -17.27 -18.72 -12.32
C VAL A 673 -18.65 -18.67 -11.67
N GLU A 674 -18.97 -19.67 -10.86
CA GLU A 674 -20.21 -19.77 -10.09
C GLU A 674 -20.29 -18.62 -9.07
N ILE A 675 -19.19 -18.34 -8.38
CA ILE A 675 -19.09 -17.23 -7.42
C ILE A 675 -19.24 -15.88 -8.13
N GLU A 676 -18.57 -15.66 -9.27
CA GLU A 676 -18.70 -14.40 -10.02
C GLU A 676 -20.15 -14.17 -10.47
N ARG A 677 -20.83 -15.21 -10.99
CA ARG A 677 -22.23 -15.11 -11.39
C ARG A 677 -23.17 -14.84 -10.23
N ALA A 678 -22.95 -15.48 -9.08
CA ALA A 678 -23.75 -15.22 -7.89
C ALA A 678 -23.58 -13.77 -7.40
N LEU A 679 -22.34 -13.26 -7.39
CA LEU A 679 -22.04 -11.93 -6.87
C LEU A 679 -22.47 -10.79 -7.83
N PHE A 680 -22.34 -10.98 -9.14
CA PHE A 680 -22.48 -9.89 -10.11
C PHE A 680 -23.57 -10.07 -11.17
N SER A 681 -24.18 -11.26 -11.28
CA SER A 681 -25.26 -11.55 -12.22
C SER A 681 -26.60 -11.84 -11.55
N GLY A 682 -26.68 -11.78 -10.21
CA GLY A 682 -27.90 -12.07 -9.45
C GLY A 682 -28.29 -13.54 -9.42
N GLU A 683 -27.38 -14.45 -9.78
CA GLU A 683 -27.60 -15.89 -9.63
C GLU A 683 -27.57 -16.30 -8.15
N LYS A 684 -28.16 -17.46 -7.82
CA LYS A 684 -28.13 -17.97 -6.45
C LYS A 684 -26.73 -18.41 -6.08
N LEU A 685 -26.28 -18.03 -4.88
CA LEU A 685 -25.05 -18.52 -4.29
C LEU A 685 -25.09 -20.06 -4.16
N LEU A 686 -23.93 -20.71 -4.32
CA LEU A 686 -23.81 -22.16 -4.13
C LEU A 686 -24.33 -22.55 -2.74
N SER A 687 -25.23 -23.55 -2.73
CA SER A 687 -25.74 -24.10 -1.48
C SER A 687 -24.67 -24.94 -0.79
N MET A 688 -24.75 -25.04 0.53
CA MET A 688 -23.90 -25.91 1.33
C MET A 688 -23.91 -27.36 0.81
N GLU A 689 -25.07 -27.89 0.43
CA GLU A 689 -25.19 -29.28 -0.05
C GLU A 689 -24.51 -29.51 -1.41
N ALA A 690 -24.53 -28.50 -2.29
CA ALA A 690 -23.79 -28.55 -3.55
C ALA A 690 -22.28 -28.63 -3.29
N ILE A 691 -21.76 -27.81 -2.36
CA ILE A 691 -20.34 -27.84 -1.95
C ILE A 691 -20.02 -29.17 -1.25
N ARG A 692 -20.90 -29.66 -0.37
CA ARG A 692 -20.73 -30.93 0.35
C ARG A 692 -20.56 -32.11 -0.59
N THR A 693 -21.37 -32.18 -1.65
CA THR A 693 -21.28 -33.24 -2.67
C THR A 693 -19.89 -33.32 -3.30
N HIS A 694 -19.18 -32.20 -3.34
CA HIS A 694 -17.85 -32.08 -3.90
C HIS A 694 -16.71 -32.43 -2.93
N VAL A 695 -16.94 -32.36 -1.61
CA VAL A 695 -15.88 -32.55 -0.58
C VAL A 695 -16.03 -33.82 0.25
N LYS A 696 -17.17 -34.51 0.15
CA LYS A 696 -17.53 -35.67 1.00
C LYS A 696 -16.56 -36.87 0.95
N ASP A 697 -15.78 -37.00 -0.12
CA ASP A 697 -14.89 -38.15 -0.36
C ASP A 697 -13.40 -37.81 -0.05
N TYR A 698 -13.14 -36.68 0.61
CA TYR A 698 -11.79 -36.16 0.82
C TYR A 698 -11.43 -36.05 2.31
N ASP A 699 -10.30 -36.66 2.69
CA ASP A 699 -9.76 -36.63 4.06
C ASP A 699 -9.09 -35.28 4.39
N PHE A 700 -8.60 -34.58 3.35
CA PHE A 700 -7.90 -33.30 3.49
C PHE A 700 -8.38 -32.27 2.47
N ILE A 701 -8.92 -31.16 2.97
CA ILE A 701 -9.50 -30.09 2.16
C ILE A 701 -8.63 -28.85 2.27
N ILE A 702 -8.18 -28.33 1.13
CA ILE A 702 -7.44 -27.06 1.06
C ILE A 702 -8.38 -26.01 0.47
N VAL A 703 -8.52 -24.86 1.11
CA VAL A 703 -9.38 -23.75 0.64
C VAL A 703 -8.54 -22.51 0.42
N SER A 704 -8.75 -21.82 -0.71
CA SER A 704 -8.03 -20.58 -1.03
C SER A 704 -8.89 -19.59 -1.82
N GLY A 705 -8.51 -18.32 -1.77
CA GLY A 705 -9.08 -17.28 -2.63
C GLY A 705 -10.20 -16.44 -2.02
N LEU A 706 -10.67 -16.74 -0.80
CA LEU A 706 -11.73 -15.96 -0.15
C LEU A 706 -11.35 -14.48 -0.02
N ASP A 707 -10.14 -14.16 0.44
CA ASP A 707 -9.70 -12.77 0.55
C ASP A 707 -9.55 -12.09 -0.81
N SER A 708 -9.17 -12.86 -1.85
CA SER A 708 -9.15 -12.33 -3.21
C SER A 708 -10.56 -11.90 -3.62
N ILE A 709 -11.58 -12.73 -3.38
CA ILE A 709 -12.99 -12.41 -3.66
C ILE A 709 -13.47 -11.21 -2.84
N ARG A 710 -13.15 -11.16 -1.54
CA ARG A 710 -13.49 -10.02 -0.66
C ARG A 710 -12.90 -8.70 -1.18
N GLN A 711 -11.72 -8.75 -1.82
CA GLN A 711 -11.10 -7.59 -2.46
C GLN A 711 -11.71 -7.21 -3.82
N LEU A 712 -12.61 -8.01 -4.41
CA LEU A 712 -13.32 -7.69 -5.66
C LEU A 712 -14.68 -7.04 -5.42
N VAL A 713 -15.32 -7.33 -4.28
CA VAL A 713 -16.73 -6.99 -4.05
C VAL A 713 -16.91 -5.62 -3.39
N PRO A 714 -17.89 -4.81 -3.85
CA PRO A 714 -18.39 -3.66 -3.11
C PRO A 714 -18.82 -4.04 -1.69
N THR A 715 -18.85 -3.06 -0.79
CA THR A 715 -19.10 -3.28 0.65
C THR A 715 -20.47 -3.89 0.91
N GLU A 716 -21.46 -3.57 0.07
CA GLU A 716 -22.83 -4.05 0.14
C GLU A 716 -22.94 -5.56 -0.13
N LEU A 717 -21.98 -6.14 -0.84
CA LEU A 717 -21.94 -7.56 -1.18
C LEU A 717 -21.01 -8.37 -0.26
N GLU A 718 -20.32 -7.74 0.69
CA GLU A 718 -19.44 -8.45 1.62
C GLU A 718 -20.19 -9.51 2.44
N GLY A 719 -21.45 -9.25 2.79
CA GLY A 719 -22.30 -10.22 3.48
C GLY A 719 -22.51 -11.52 2.69
N LEU A 720 -22.60 -11.45 1.36
CA LEU A 720 -22.69 -12.66 0.52
C LEU A 720 -21.39 -13.46 0.53
N VAL A 721 -20.24 -12.79 0.60
CA VAL A 721 -18.92 -13.44 0.71
C VAL A 721 -18.80 -14.12 2.07
N ASP A 722 -19.32 -13.52 3.13
CA ASP A 722 -19.34 -14.14 4.46
C ASP A 722 -20.28 -15.34 4.51
N THR A 723 -21.46 -15.28 3.87
CA THR A 723 -22.34 -16.45 3.69
C THR A 723 -21.65 -17.58 2.91
N LEU A 724 -20.90 -17.24 1.85
CA LEU A 724 -20.11 -18.23 1.12
C LEU A 724 -19.04 -18.88 2.01
N ALA A 725 -18.35 -18.09 2.83
CA ALA A 725 -17.35 -18.60 3.77
C ALA A 725 -17.98 -19.60 4.75
N VAL A 726 -19.15 -19.27 5.32
CA VAL A 726 -19.92 -20.19 6.19
C VAL A 726 -20.29 -21.45 5.43
N HIS A 727 -20.87 -21.36 4.23
CA HIS A 727 -21.28 -22.55 3.47
C HIS A 727 -20.10 -23.49 3.18
N VAL A 728 -18.93 -22.96 2.84
CA VAL A 728 -17.73 -23.77 2.59
C VAL A 728 -17.20 -24.37 3.90
N ALA A 729 -17.10 -23.58 4.97
CA ALA A 729 -16.60 -24.05 6.27
C ALA A 729 -17.52 -25.13 6.86
N GLU A 730 -18.83 -24.94 6.85
CA GLU A 730 -19.80 -25.91 7.35
C GLU A 730 -19.85 -27.18 6.50
N ALA A 731 -19.78 -27.06 5.17
CA ALA A 731 -19.73 -28.23 4.29
C ALA A 731 -18.48 -29.08 4.55
N ALA A 732 -17.35 -28.44 4.87
CA ALA A 732 -16.08 -29.11 5.15
C ALA A 732 -16.00 -29.67 6.59
N SER A 733 -16.56 -28.99 7.60
CA SER A 733 -16.37 -29.35 9.02
C SER A 733 -17.34 -30.43 9.54
N ARG A 734 -18.35 -30.82 8.76
CA ARG A 734 -19.34 -31.87 9.12
C ARG A 734 -18.85 -33.30 8.95
N GLN A 735 -17.58 -33.49 8.65
CA GLN A 735 -16.95 -34.78 8.41
C GLN A 735 -15.59 -34.80 9.11
N GLU A 736 -15.08 -35.99 9.41
CA GLU A 736 -13.74 -36.21 9.98
C GLU A 736 -12.65 -35.91 8.93
N SER A 737 -12.51 -34.64 8.56
CA SER A 737 -11.51 -34.16 7.60
C SER A 737 -10.67 -33.04 8.20
N CYS A 738 -9.44 -32.95 7.75
CA CYS A 738 -8.59 -31.79 8.02
C CYS A 738 -8.88 -30.70 7.01
N ILE A 739 -8.92 -29.45 7.44
CA ILE A 739 -9.19 -28.30 6.60
C ILE A 739 -8.00 -27.34 6.72
N LEU A 740 -7.31 -27.10 5.61
CA LEU A 740 -6.29 -26.07 5.51
C LEU A 740 -6.86 -24.86 4.77
N TRP A 741 -7.15 -23.79 5.49
CA TRP A 741 -7.73 -22.57 4.94
C TRP A 741 -6.68 -21.47 4.77
N PHE A 742 -6.39 -21.09 3.53
CA PHE A 742 -5.53 -19.94 3.24
C PHE A 742 -6.27 -18.62 3.42
N GLY A 743 -5.75 -17.77 4.29
CA GLY A 743 -6.29 -16.44 4.55
C GLY A 743 -5.23 -15.36 4.71
N SER A 744 -5.69 -14.14 4.92
CA SER A 744 -4.89 -12.95 5.11
C SER A 744 -5.27 -12.35 6.45
N PRO A 745 -4.29 -12.02 7.30
CA PRO A 745 -4.58 -11.42 8.58
C PRO A 745 -5.23 -10.04 8.37
N SER A 746 -6.17 -9.70 9.25
CA SER A 746 -6.80 -8.39 9.22
C SER A 746 -5.91 -7.36 9.92
N PRO A 747 -5.73 -6.16 9.36
CA PRO A 747 -4.92 -5.14 10.01
C PRO A 747 -5.68 -4.53 11.21
N LEU A 748 -4.95 -4.25 12.29
CA LEU A 748 -5.41 -3.51 13.46
C LEU A 748 -5.14 -2.01 13.27
N ALA A 749 -5.90 -1.16 13.97
CA ALA A 749 -5.63 0.27 13.96
C ALA A 749 -4.27 0.59 14.61
N THR A 750 -3.81 -0.21 15.56
CA THR A 750 -2.51 -0.04 16.20
C THR A 750 -1.38 -0.30 15.21
N CYS A 751 -0.34 0.54 15.25
CA CYS A 751 0.86 0.34 14.44
C CYS A 751 2.00 -0.30 15.22
N SER A 752 2.71 -1.20 14.56
CA SER A 752 4.00 -1.75 14.92
C SER A 752 5.09 -0.69 14.73
N GLU A 753 5.91 -0.50 15.75
CA GLU A 753 7.20 0.20 15.74
C GLU A 753 8.29 -0.55 14.95
N LEU A 754 8.40 -1.87 15.10
CA LEU A 754 9.49 -2.67 14.50
C LEU A 754 9.28 -2.85 13.00
N TYR A 755 8.11 -3.34 12.61
CA TYR A 755 7.69 -3.52 11.22
C TYR A 755 7.22 -2.22 10.57
N LYS A 756 6.83 -1.20 11.34
CA LYS A 756 6.45 0.16 10.87
C LYS A 756 5.14 0.21 10.10
N ARG A 757 4.20 -0.65 10.48
CA ARG A 757 2.90 -0.83 9.81
C ARG A 757 1.81 -1.15 10.80
N HIS A 758 0.56 -1.24 10.34
CA HIS A 758 -0.51 -1.81 11.14
C HIS A 758 -0.12 -3.19 11.68
N GLN A 759 -0.31 -3.37 12.98
CA GLN A 759 -0.32 -4.70 13.59
C GLN A 759 -1.42 -5.54 12.95
N LEU A 760 -1.33 -6.84 13.14
CA LEU A 760 -2.17 -7.81 12.48
C LEU A 760 -2.93 -8.61 13.53
N ARG A 761 -4.13 -9.05 13.16
CA ARG A 761 -4.92 -10.04 13.89
C ARG A 761 -5.36 -11.16 12.93
N PRO A 762 -5.68 -12.35 13.43
CA PRO A 762 -5.92 -13.49 12.54
C PRO A 762 -7.08 -13.25 11.56
N PHE A 763 -8.16 -12.65 12.04
CA PHE A 763 -9.37 -12.37 11.24
C PHE A 763 -10.12 -11.15 11.82
N ARG A 764 -11.21 -10.74 11.16
CA ARG A 764 -12.10 -9.65 11.64
C ARG A 764 -12.89 -10.08 12.88
N TYR A 765 -13.35 -9.13 13.70
CA TYR A 765 -14.14 -9.42 14.92
C TYR A 765 -15.43 -10.19 14.59
N ASP A 766 -16.02 -9.89 13.45
CA ASP A 766 -17.23 -10.49 12.90
C ASP A 766 -16.93 -11.63 11.90
N SER A 767 -15.71 -12.20 11.93
CA SER A 767 -15.34 -13.24 10.98
C SER A 767 -16.21 -14.49 11.18
N PRO A 768 -16.93 -14.94 10.14
CA PRO A 768 -17.78 -16.13 10.25
C PRO A 768 -17.00 -17.42 10.47
N LEU A 769 -15.67 -17.39 10.28
CA LEU A 769 -14.80 -18.56 10.44
C LEU A 769 -14.41 -18.82 11.90
N GLN A 770 -14.56 -17.85 12.80
CA GLN A 770 -14.18 -17.98 14.21
C GLN A 770 -14.65 -19.26 14.89
N PRO A 771 -15.91 -19.70 14.69
CA PRO A 771 -16.42 -20.88 15.39
C PRO A 771 -15.75 -22.19 15.00
N TYR A 772 -15.05 -22.23 13.87
CA TYR A 772 -14.50 -23.47 13.32
C TYR A 772 -13.00 -23.64 13.57
N ILE A 773 -12.26 -22.57 13.89
CA ILE A 773 -10.78 -22.60 13.84
C ILE A 773 -10.17 -23.30 15.06
N ASP A 774 -9.44 -24.39 14.83
CA ASP A 774 -8.71 -25.15 15.86
C ASP A 774 -7.25 -24.73 15.97
N GLU A 775 -6.63 -24.34 14.85
CA GLU A 775 -5.22 -23.97 14.79
C GLU A 775 -5.02 -22.77 13.85
N ILE A 776 -4.11 -21.87 14.21
CA ILE A 776 -3.70 -20.75 13.37
C ILE A 776 -2.21 -20.85 13.09
N ILE A 777 -1.85 -20.96 11.81
CA ILE A 777 -0.46 -20.90 11.35
C ILE A 777 -0.18 -19.52 10.76
N LEU A 778 0.77 -18.79 11.34
CA LEU A 778 1.15 -17.45 10.92
C LEU A 778 2.51 -17.47 10.20
N ASN A 779 2.51 -17.07 8.93
CA ASN A 779 3.70 -16.95 8.09
C ASN A 779 4.15 -15.49 7.96
N VAL A 780 5.15 -15.08 8.73
CA VAL A 780 5.51 -13.67 8.93
C VAL A 780 6.89 -13.34 8.37
N PRO A 781 7.09 -12.14 7.79
CA PRO A 781 8.40 -11.73 7.31
C PRO A 781 9.32 -11.42 8.49
N LEU A 782 10.64 -11.49 8.25
CA LEU A 782 11.61 -11.00 9.23
C LEU A 782 11.58 -9.47 9.30
N PRO A 783 11.84 -8.86 10.47
CA PRO A 783 11.83 -7.41 10.60
C PRO A 783 12.92 -6.73 9.73
N PRO A 784 12.73 -5.46 9.35
CA PRO A 784 13.70 -4.71 8.55
C PRO A 784 15.07 -4.54 9.25
N ARG A 785 16.17 -4.55 8.48
CA ARG A 785 17.56 -4.42 9.03
C ARG A 785 17.84 -3.11 9.77
N LYS A 786 17.22 -2.00 9.38
CA LYS A 786 17.54 -0.65 9.87
C LYS A 786 16.27 0.11 10.25
N GLY A 787 16.40 0.94 11.28
CA GLY A 787 15.42 1.97 11.61
C GLY A 787 15.08 2.83 10.38
N GLY A 788 13.88 2.65 9.85
CA GLY A 788 13.34 3.35 8.70
C GLY A 788 13.52 2.68 7.33
N SER A 789 14.05 1.45 7.26
CA SER A 789 13.83 0.56 6.11
C SER A 789 12.44 -0.07 6.21
N GLU A 790 11.75 -0.17 5.08
CA GLU A 790 10.43 -0.83 4.92
C GLU A 790 10.55 -2.19 4.22
N VAL A 791 11.79 -2.61 3.90
CA VAL A 791 12.10 -3.92 3.27
C VAL A 791 12.69 -4.86 4.32
N PRO A 792 12.25 -6.13 4.36
CA PRO A 792 12.73 -7.13 5.32
C PRO A 792 14.23 -7.39 5.16
N ARG A 793 14.83 -7.95 6.22
CA ARG A 793 16.27 -8.28 6.23
C ARG A 793 16.63 -9.32 5.16
N HIS A 794 15.75 -10.30 4.95
CA HIS A 794 15.89 -11.39 3.98
C HIS A 794 14.50 -11.74 3.45
N ASP A 795 14.19 -11.41 2.19
CA ASP A 795 12.86 -11.65 1.58
C ASP A 795 12.48 -13.14 1.58
N HIS A 796 13.49 -14.02 1.51
CA HIS A 796 13.33 -15.47 1.41
C HIS A 796 13.35 -16.19 2.75
N VAL A 797 13.37 -15.48 3.88
CA VAL A 797 13.34 -16.11 5.21
C VAL A 797 12.14 -15.56 5.96
N ARG A 798 11.38 -16.47 6.57
CA ARG A 798 10.11 -16.14 7.24
C ARG A 798 10.01 -16.88 8.57
N GLY A 799 9.29 -16.30 9.52
CA GLY A 799 8.86 -16.97 10.74
C GLY A 799 7.57 -17.74 10.48
N LEU A 800 7.47 -18.94 11.00
CA LEU A 800 6.21 -19.68 11.15
C LEU A 800 5.90 -19.76 12.63
N VAL A 801 4.69 -19.37 13.01
CA VAL A 801 4.19 -19.45 14.38
C VAL A 801 2.90 -20.27 14.35
N SER A 802 2.82 -21.34 15.14
CA SER A 802 1.58 -22.10 15.33
C SER A 802 0.91 -21.65 16.63
N LEU A 803 -0.40 -21.42 16.57
CA LEU A 803 -1.25 -21.06 17.70
C LEU A 803 -2.38 -22.08 17.83
N GLY A 804 -2.67 -22.54 19.04
CA GLY A 804 -3.81 -23.39 19.37
C GLY A 804 -4.47 -23.00 20.69
N PRO A 805 -5.69 -23.49 20.98
CA PRO A 805 -6.49 -23.09 22.14
C PRO A 805 -5.85 -23.46 23.49
N GLU A 806 -5.08 -24.55 23.55
CA GLU A 806 -4.48 -25.10 24.78
C GLU A 806 -2.96 -24.84 24.92
N GLN A 807 -2.39 -23.87 24.19
CA GLN A 807 -0.96 -23.58 24.28
C GLN A 807 -0.59 -22.91 25.62
N GLU A 808 -0.40 -23.71 26.67
CA GLU A 808 0.15 -23.29 27.97
C GLU A 808 1.69 -23.10 27.95
N ARG A 809 2.38 -23.49 26.86
CA ARG A 809 3.86 -23.64 26.81
C ARG A 809 4.58 -22.70 25.84
N GLY A 810 4.16 -21.44 25.75
CA GLY A 810 4.80 -20.42 24.92
C GLY A 810 4.65 -20.68 23.41
N LEU A 811 5.09 -19.72 22.60
CA LEU A 811 4.86 -19.74 21.15
C LEU A 811 5.79 -20.70 20.41
N ASP A 812 5.25 -21.66 19.64
CA ASP A 812 6.06 -22.49 18.73
C ASP A 812 6.48 -21.68 17.50
N CYS A 813 7.68 -21.10 17.59
CA CYS A 813 8.29 -20.26 16.57
C CYS A 813 9.38 -21.00 15.80
N THR A 814 9.17 -21.21 14.50
CA THR A 814 10.20 -21.76 13.60
C THR A 814 10.57 -20.79 12.49
N THR A 815 11.75 -20.99 11.89
CA THR A 815 12.21 -20.18 10.75
C THR A 815 12.29 -21.05 9.50
N ILE A 816 11.63 -20.59 8.43
CA ILE A 816 11.54 -21.30 7.14
C ILE A 816 12.15 -20.46 6.00
N GLY A 817 12.69 -21.15 5.00
CA GLY A 817 13.18 -20.55 3.76
C GLY A 817 12.14 -20.65 2.64
N THR A 818 11.98 -19.59 1.86
CA THR A 818 11.14 -19.53 0.66
C THR A 818 12.01 -19.24 -0.56
N PRO A 819 12.59 -20.28 -1.21
CA PRO A 819 13.56 -20.13 -2.29
C PRO A 819 13.13 -19.25 -3.47
N PRO A 820 11.84 -19.21 -3.90
CA PRO A 820 11.41 -18.30 -4.95
C PRO A 820 11.65 -16.81 -4.67
N LEU A 821 11.82 -16.42 -3.40
CA LEU A 821 11.94 -15.02 -2.97
C LEU A 821 13.38 -14.55 -2.80
N ILE A 822 14.38 -15.36 -3.14
CA ILE A 822 15.77 -14.93 -2.95
C ILE A 822 16.06 -13.75 -3.89
N GLY A 823 16.51 -12.64 -3.31
CA GLY A 823 16.77 -11.39 -4.04
C GLY A 823 15.51 -10.73 -4.60
N TRP A 824 14.33 -11.01 -4.04
CA TRP A 824 13.05 -10.52 -4.54
C TRP A 824 12.98 -8.99 -4.54
N SER A 825 13.22 -8.36 -3.39
CA SER A 825 13.15 -6.90 -3.25
C SER A 825 14.18 -6.18 -4.11
N ASN A 826 15.33 -6.81 -4.42
CA ASN A 826 16.34 -6.26 -5.30
C ASN A 826 15.84 -6.08 -6.75
N GLN A 827 14.84 -6.86 -7.20
CA GLN A 827 14.25 -6.70 -8.53
C GLN A 827 13.48 -5.37 -8.67
N PHE A 828 13.07 -4.78 -7.55
CA PHE A 828 12.36 -3.51 -7.48
C PHE A 828 13.30 -2.32 -7.24
N LEU A 829 14.57 -2.58 -6.92
CA LEU A 829 15.60 -1.55 -6.79
C LEU A 829 16.25 -1.32 -8.16
N THR A 830 16.48 -0.07 -8.52
CA THR A 830 17.20 0.30 -9.76
C THR A 830 18.71 0.00 -9.71
N ARG A 831 19.20 -0.66 -8.64
CA ARG A 831 20.62 -0.98 -8.44
C ARG A 831 20.92 -2.41 -8.86
N LYS A 832 22.09 -2.61 -9.50
CA LYS A 832 22.62 -3.95 -9.76
C LYS A 832 22.90 -4.70 -8.44
N PRO A 833 22.54 -6.00 -8.35
CA PRO A 833 22.96 -6.84 -7.24
C PRO A 833 24.49 -6.94 -7.19
N SER A 834 25.06 -6.91 -5.99
CA SER A 834 26.49 -7.09 -5.76
C SER A 834 26.94 -8.52 -6.11
N ASP A 835 28.22 -8.71 -6.42
CA ASP A 835 28.77 -10.02 -6.79
C ASP A 835 28.57 -11.07 -5.68
N LYS A 836 28.63 -10.64 -4.41
CA LYS A 836 28.33 -11.49 -3.24
C LYS A 836 26.87 -11.92 -3.17
N GLU A 837 25.93 -11.06 -3.58
CA GLU A 837 24.52 -11.42 -3.71
C GLU A 837 24.29 -12.38 -4.87
N GLN A 838 24.99 -12.19 -6.00
CA GLN A 838 24.92 -13.10 -7.14
C GLN A 838 25.49 -14.49 -6.83
N GLU A 839 26.59 -14.56 -6.07
CA GLU A 839 27.17 -15.81 -5.59
C GLU A 839 26.26 -16.53 -4.58
N LEU A 840 25.62 -15.79 -3.66
CA LEU A 840 24.63 -16.35 -2.75
C LEU A 840 23.42 -16.90 -3.52
N MET A 841 22.94 -16.16 -4.51
CA MET A 841 21.85 -16.55 -5.41
C MET A 841 22.17 -17.82 -6.21
N SER A 842 23.43 -18.01 -6.66
CA SER A 842 23.83 -19.20 -7.40
C SER A 842 23.94 -20.44 -6.50
N LYS A 843 24.47 -20.30 -5.28
CA LYS A 843 24.55 -21.38 -4.28
C LYS A 843 23.18 -21.82 -3.77
N LEU A 844 22.26 -20.88 -3.56
CA LEU A 844 20.91 -21.17 -3.09
C LEU A 844 19.99 -21.83 -4.13
N ARG A 845 20.27 -21.62 -5.42
CA ARG A 845 19.53 -22.29 -6.53
C ARG A 845 19.85 -23.78 -6.66
N THR A 846 20.98 -24.24 -6.13
CA THR A 846 21.43 -25.65 -6.26
C THR A 846 21.13 -26.50 -5.03
N ARG A 847 20.91 -25.88 -3.86
CA ARG A 847 20.44 -26.54 -2.62
C ARG A 847 19.33 -25.70 -1.98
N PRO A 848 18.04 -26.01 -2.19
CA PRO A 848 16.96 -25.22 -1.62
C PRO A 848 17.06 -25.25 -0.07
N PRO A 849 17.07 -24.09 0.59
CA PRO A 849 17.14 -23.99 2.04
C PRO A 849 15.78 -24.32 2.66
N SER A 850 15.36 -25.57 2.61
CA SER A 850 14.07 -25.99 3.16
C SER A 850 14.09 -26.30 4.66
N THR A 851 15.27 -26.29 5.31
CA THR A 851 15.39 -26.70 6.71
C THR A 851 15.99 -25.60 7.60
N SER A 852 15.40 -25.43 8.77
CA SER A 852 15.89 -24.55 9.86
C SER A 852 17.36 -24.81 10.20
N ARG A 853 17.82 -26.06 10.09
CA ARG A 853 19.22 -26.47 10.26
C ARG A 853 20.15 -25.78 9.26
N TRP A 854 19.79 -25.76 7.97
CA TRP A 854 20.58 -25.10 6.94
C TRP A 854 20.68 -23.59 7.20
N LEU A 855 19.58 -22.95 7.58
CA LEU A 855 19.54 -21.52 7.90
C LEU A 855 20.44 -21.19 9.10
N LYS A 856 20.39 -21.99 10.16
CA LYS A 856 21.28 -21.86 11.34
C LYS A 856 22.76 -21.99 10.94
N THR A 857 23.12 -22.99 10.14
CA THR A 857 24.52 -23.20 9.68
C THR A 857 25.06 -22.04 8.85
N HIS A 858 24.19 -21.28 8.16
CA HIS A 858 24.59 -20.14 7.33
C HIS A 858 24.39 -18.78 8.00
N GLY A 859 24.23 -18.75 9.33
CA GLY A 859 24.19 -17.52 10.13
C GLY A 859 22.93 -16.69 9.97
N TYR A 860 21.82 -17.29 9.55
CA TYR A 860 20.52 -16.62 9.59
C TYR A 860 20.00 -16.58 11.04
N PRO A 861 19.45 -15.43 11.49
CA PRO A 861 18.93 -15.33 12.85
C PRO A 861 17.74 -16.27 13.02
N ALA A 862 17.64 -16.89 14.20
CA ALA A 862 16.39 -17.50 14.63
C ALA A 862 15.31 -16.41 14.73
N PHE A 863 14.09 -16.75 14.33
CA PHE A 863 12.93 -15.91 14.57
C PHE A 863 12.75 -15.73 16.09
N LYS A 864 12.50 -14.51 16.53
CA LYS A 864 12.35 -14.17 17.95
C LYS A 864 10.89 -13.92 18.27
N GLU A 865 10.46 -14.37 19.43
CA GLU A 865 9.12 -14.17 19.97
C GLU A 865 8.74 -12.69 20.05
N ASP A 866 9.64 -11.81 20.53
CA ASP A 866 9.41 -10.36 20.54
C ASP A 866 9.10 -9.77 19.15
N TRP A 867 9.59 -10.37 18.07
CA TRP A 867 9.26 -9.91 16.72
C TRP A 867 7.83 -10.28 16.35
N PHE A 868 7.35 -11.41 16.84
CA PHE A 868 5.98 -11.85 16.65
C PHE A 868 4.99 -10.97 17.42
N VAL A 869 5.19 -10.82 18.73
CA VAL A 869 4.31 -10.04 19.63
C VAL A 869 4.12 -8.62 19.10
N GLU A 870 5.19 -8.04 18.57
CA GLU A 870 5.17 -6.67 18.05
C GLU A 870 4.28 -6.54 16.79
N LEU A 871 4.16 -7.59 15.99
CA LEU A 871 3.30 -7.63 14.80
C LEU A 871 1.89 -8.17 15.09
N PHE A 872 1.74 -9.07 16.06
CA PHE A 872 0.50 -9.75 16.46
C PHE A 872 0.33 -9.64 18.00
N PRO A 873 -0.26 -8.53 18.50
CA PRO A 873 -0.16 -8.10 19.91
C PRO A 873 -1.05 -8.88 20.90
N PHE A 874 -1.80 -9.87 20.46
CA PHE A 874 -2.78 -10.60 21.29
C PHE A 874 -2.17 -11.73 22.11
N THR A 875 -0.86 -11.70 22.35
CA THR A 875 -0.12 -12.83 22.96
C THR A 875 0.66 -12.46 24.23
N GLU A 876 0.67 -11.21 24.69
CA GLU A 876 1.41 -10.85 25.92
C GLU A 876 0.92 -11.56 27.19
N SER A 877 -0.32 -12.06 27.22
CA SER A 877 -0.85 -12.90 28.31
C SER A 877 -0.73 -14.40 28.07
N TRP A 878 -0.35 -14.81 26.84
CA TRP A 878 -0.19 -16.21 26.43
C TRP A 878 1.30 -16.65 26.41
N CYS A 879 2.23 -15.70 26.42
CA CYS A 879 3.68 -15.92 26.55
C CYS A 879 4.11 -15.73 28.02
#